data_AF-A0AAN8GCL0-F1
#
_entry.id   AF-A0AAN8GCL0-F1
#
_cell.length_a   1.000
_cell.length_b   1.000
_cell.length_c   1.000
_cell.angle_alpha   90.00
_cell.angle_beta   90.00
_cell.angle_gamma   90.00
#
_symmetry.space_group_name_H-M   'P 1'
#
loop_
_entity.id
_entity.type
_entity.pdbx_description
1 polymer ?
#
loop_
_entity_poly.entity_id
_entity_poly.type
_entity_poly.pdbx_seq_one_letter_code
_entity_poly.pdbx_strand_id
1 'polypeptide(L)'
;MWTKLLEILNTSIKGHIPVYKPRQKSRKLWYTAKVMKAIKKKRKCWYKYRRNQTSGNYEEYRIARNHATSLQKKAHKEFEKSVAADVKDNPKSFWKYFRSKTKKGEGISNLEKEDGTILYSNLEKAVELNNFFCGVFSKENTMSLPTVLIASSPILDDIEISPDLVKSKLEKLNTTKSPGPDNLHPKVLKELADVLKLPLSKLYRKSVDEGVLPEHWKAANITPLYKKGSKKKTYNYRPISLTSIVIKVLESILRDAIIKHLDSYNILCREQYGFRAGRTTTLQLLEVLDYITEAVDHNNPIDIIYFDFQKAFDKVPHMRLLIKLESIGIGGKILRWIKSFLNQRKQRVVINNLASEWSDVEIGVPQGSVLGPILFLIYINDIPEAVESVVKLFADDTKLYGHSGTLEESNTIQRDINQLVKWSNTWQLHFNLEKCKSLHIGHNNIKRKYKMEVNNQYIEIGQVDTEKDLGVIFQNNLKFNNHIATNVKKANRLLGLIRRTSTEIDKEMFLQLYKSLIRPHLEYAVSVWYPILKKDIRAVENVQRRATKLVKGLKDLGYQQRLFSLGLPSLEYRRKRYDVIQVYRILQGKDIIVNKEMLKSNTEKRTRGHNLKLEKRHCRLDIRKNNFSIRVINNWNSLPYYVVNAETLNQFKSSLNKFWKNEETKFNPSCY
;
A
#
# COMPACT_ATOMS: atom_id res chain seq x y z
N MET A 1 -11.25 -36.02 -1.14
CA MET A 1 -12.16 -35.14 -0.35
C MET A 1 -12.40 -33.80 -1.04
N TRP A 2 -11.36 -33.02 -1.35
CA TRP A 2 -11.51 -31.71 -2.01
C TRP A 2 -12.23 -31.77 -3.37
N THR A 3 -11.85 -32.69 -4.25
CA THR A 3 -12.46 -32.84 -5.59
C THR A 3 -13.97 -33.04 -5.53
N LYS A 4 -14.43 -33.96 -4.67
CA LYS A 4 -15.86 -34.22 -4.43
C LYS A 4 -16.58 -33.00 -3.87
N LEU A 5 -15.99 -32.27 -2.92
CA LEU A 5 -16.56 -31.03 -2.39
C LEU A 5 -16.69 -29.96 -3.49
N LEU A 6 -15.64 -29.78 -4.30
CA LEU A 6 -15.62 -28.82 -5.39
C LEU A 6 -16.66 -29.15 -6.46
N GLU A 7 -16.82 -30.44 -6.80
CA GLU A 7 -17.83 -30.92 -7.72
C GLU A 7 -19.25 -30.62 -7.22
N ILE A 8 -19.56 -30.98 -5.97
CA ILE A 8 -20.86 -30.70 -5.35
C ILE A 8 -21.16 -29.20 -5.38
N LEU A 9 -20.18 -28.36 -5.03
CA LEU A 9 -20.33 -26.90 -5.06
C LEU A 9 -20.56 -26.38 -6.47
N ASN A 10 -19.78 -26.83 -7.45
CA ASN A 10 -19.92 -26.39 -8.83
C ASN A 10 -21.26 -26.81 -9.44
N THR A 11 -21.72 -28.04 -9.19
CA THR A 11 -23.03 -28.52 -9.62
C THR A 11 -24.15 -27.72 -8.97
N SER A 12 -24.05 -27.46 -7.66
CA SER A 12 -25.03 -26.65 -6.92
C SER A 12 -25.08 -25.21 -7.41
N ILE A 13 -23.91 -24.59 -7.66
CA ILE A 13 -23.79 -23.23 -8.22
C ILE A 13 -24.43 -23.17 -9.60
N LYS A 14 -24.14 -24.12 -10.49
CA LYS A 14 -24.74 -24.16 -11.84
C LYS A 14 -26.25 -24.36 -11.79
N GLY A 15 -26.75 -25.18 -10.87
CA GLY A 15 -28.19 -25.47 -10.74
C GLY A 15 -29.00 -24.34 -10.11
N HIS A 16 -28.43 -23.59 -9.16
CA HIS A 16 -29.18 -22.64 -8.33
C HIS A 16 -28.82 -21.16 -8.55
N ILE A 17 -27.67 -20.86 -9.19
CA ILE A 17 -27.25 -19.48 -9.44
C ILE A 17 -27.49 -19.14 -10.92
N PRO A 18 -28.49 -18.29 -11.24
CA PRO A 18 -28.82 -17.97 -12.63
C PRO A 18 -27.69 -17.17 -13.30
N VAL A 19 -27.26 -17.63 -14.48
CA VAL A 19 -26.26 -16.93 -15.28
C VAL A 19 -26.94 -15.84 -16.11
N TYR A 20 -26.80 -14.58 -15.67
CA TYR A 20 -27.24 -13.44 -16.47
C TYR A 20 -26.11 -12.94 -17.38
N LYS A 21 -26.24 -13.14 -18.70
CA LYS A 21 -25.42 -12.44 -19.70
C LYS A 21 -26.10 -11.12 -20.07
N PRO A 22 -25.68 -9.96 -19.52
CA PRO A 22 -26.24 -8.70 -19.97
C PRO A 22 -25.99 -8.53 -21.46
N ARG A 23 -27.04 -8.31 -22.27
CA ARG A 23 -26.87 -7.80 -23.63
C ARG A 23 -25.99 -6.55 -23.56
N GLN A 24 -24.84 -6.56 -24.22
CA GLN A 24 -23.95 -5.41 -24.33
C GLN A 24 -24.73 -4.25 -24.95
N LYS A 25 -25.29 -3.42 -24.08
CA LYS A 25 -25.99 -2.22 -24.47
C LYS A 25 -24.94 -1.13 -24.46
N SER A 26 -24.62 -0.58 -25.64
CA SER A 26 -23.90 0.70 -25.81
C SER A 26 -24.73 1.84 -25.21
N ARG A 27 -24.94 1.82 -23.90
CA ARG A 27 -25.76 2.75 -23.15
C ARG A 27 -24.87 3.44 -22.13
N LYS A 28 -25.16 4.72 -21.90
CA LYS A 28 -24.52 5.46 -20.84
C LYS A 28 -24.91 4.83 -19.50
N LEU A 29 -23.93 4.66 -18.61
CA LEU A 29 -24.08 3.97 -17.32
C LEU A 29 -25.21 4.53 -16.44
N TRP A 30 -25.52 5.82 -16.59
CA TRP A 30 -26.52 6.54 -15.79
C TRP A 30 -27.95 6.51 -16.35
N TYR A 31 -28.23 5.77 -17.44
CA TYR A 31 -29.58 5.71 -18.01
C TYR A 31 -30.52 4.85 -17.14
N THR A 32 -31.44 5.51 -16.43
CA THR A 32 -32.53 4.84 -15.70
C THR A 32 -33.73 4.50 -16.60
N ALA A 33 -34.62 3.63 -16.14
CA ALA A 33 -35.87 3.30 -16.85
C ALA A 33 -36.72 4.55 -17.14
N LYS A 34 -36.79 5.48 -16.18
CA LYS A 34 -37.49 6.77 -16.31
C LYS A 34 -36.89 7.63 -17.43
N VAL A 35 -35.56 7.77 -17.47
CA VAL A 35 -34.85 8.49 -18.54
C VAL A 35 -35.13 7.85 -19.90
N MET A 36 -35.10 6.52 -19.99
CA MET A 36 -35.39 5.81 -21.24
C MET A 36 -36.81 6.06 -21.75
N LYS A 37 -37.81 6.04 -20.86
CA LYS A 37 -39.21 6.34 -21.22
C LYS A 37 -39.34 7.77 -21.75
N ALA A 38 -38.67 8.73 -21.13
CA ALA A 38 -38.69 10.13 -21.57
C ALA A 38 -37.99 10.32 -22.93
N ILE A 39 -36.84 9.67 -23.18
CA ILE A 39 -36.15 9.70 -24.48
C ILE A 39 -37.02 9.10 -25.58
N LYS A 40 -37.73 7.99 -25.30
CA LYS A 40 -38.68 7.39 -26.25
C LYS A 40 -39.82 8.34 -26.58
N LYS A 41 -40.43 8.99 -25.57
CA LYS A 41 -41.48 10.01 -25.76
C LYS A 41 -40.98 11.17 -26.62
N LYS A 42 -39.77 11.69 -26.33
CA LYS A 42 -39.11 12.73 -27.14
C LYS A 42 -39.00 12.32 -28.61
N ARG A 43 -38.52 11.10 -28.88
CA ARG A 43 -38.39 10.58 -30.25
C ARG A 43 -39.75 10.45 -30.95
N LYS A 44 -40.77 9.95 -30.23
CA LYS A 44 -42.14 9.83 -30.79
C LYS A 44 -42.70 11.19 -31.20
N CYS A 45 -42.61 12.20 -30.34
CA CYS A 45 -43.06 13.56 -30.66
C CYS A 45 -42.25 14.18 -31.81
N TRP A 46 -40.93 13.92 -31.89
CA TRP A 46 -40.10 14.37 -33.02
C TRP A 46 -40.54 13.76 -34.35
N TYR A 47 -40.84 12.45 -34.39
CA TYR A 47 -41.35 11.81 -35.60
C TYR A 47 -42.74 12.31 -35.99
N LYS A 48 -43.62 12.59 -35.00
CA LYS A 48 -44.93 13.21 -35.23
C LYS A 48 -44.77 14.59 -35.90
N TYR A 49 -43.89 15.44 -35.38
CA TYR A 49 -43.57 16.73 -35.98
C TYR A 49 -42.93 16.61 -37.37
N ARG A 50 -41.98 15.68 -37.58
CA ARG A 50 -41.37 15.47 -38.91
C ARG A 50 -42.37 15.01 -39.97
N ARG A 51 -43.39 14.25 -39.58
CA ARG A 51 -44.46 13.81 -40.48
C ARG A 51 -45.47 14.91 -40.77
N ASN A 52 -45.76 15.75 -39.79
CA ASN A 52 -46.72 16.85 -39.93
C ASN A 52 -46.24 18.08 -39.13
N GLN A 53 -45.68 19.06 -39.84
CA GLN A 53 -44.94 20.19 -39.27
C GLN A 53 -45.85 21.31 -38.75
N THR A 54 -46.78 20.99 -37.85
CA THR A 54 -47.64 21.98 -37.20
C THR A 54 -47.00 22.58 -35.95
N SER A 55 -47.42 23.79 -35.58
CA SER A 55 -47.00 24.48 -34.35
C SER A 55 -47.32 23.66 -33.09
N GLY A 56 -48.50 23.05 -33.02
CA GLY A 56 -48.89 22.18 -31.89
C GLY A 56 -48.01 20.93 -31.73
N ASN A 57 -47.64 20.27 -32.85
CA ASN A 57 -46.73 19.13 -32.81
C ASN A 57 -45.31 19.52 -32.36
N TYR A 58 -44.86 20.72 -32.72
CA TYR A 58 -43.58 21.25 -32.26
C TYR A 58 -43.59 21.53 -30.76
N GLU A 59 -44.67 22.10 -30.21
CA GLU A 59 -44.77 22.38 -28.77
C GLU A 59 -44.81 21.08 -27.95
N GLU A 60 -45.54 20.04 -28.40
CA GLU A 60 -45.49 18.69 -27.79
C GLU A 60 -44.05 18.15 -27.76
N TYR A 61 -43.30 18.29 -28.87
CA TYR A 61 -41.90 17.89 -28.93
C TYR A 61 -41.03 18.71 -27.98
N ARG A 62 -41.22 20.04 -27.91
CA ARG A 62 -40.48 20.94 -27.02
C ARG A 62 -40.65 20.56 -25.56
N ILE A 63 -41.89 20.31 -25.12
CA ILE A 63 -42.20 19.84 -23.75
C ILE A 63 -41.51 18.49 -23.49
N ALA A 64 -41.66 17.53 -24.41
CA ALA A 64 -41.04 16.20 -24.26
C ALA A 64 -39.50 16.27 -24.25
N ARG A 65 -38.90 17.16 -25.04
CA ARG A 65 -37.45 17.43 -25.09
C ARG A 65 -36.96 18.02 -23.78
N ASN A 66 -37.63 19.05 -23.27
CA ASN A 66 -37.26 19.73 -22.02
C ASN A 66 -37.37 18.76 -20.83
N HIS A 67 -38.45 17.99 -20.76
CA HIS A 67 -38.65 16.95 -19.74
C HIS A 67 -37.56 15.86 -19.81
N ALA A 68 -37.27 15.34 -21.01
CA ALA A 68 -36.20 14.35 -21.19
C ALA A 68 -34.82 14.91 -20.80
N THR A 69 -34.54 16.17 -21.15
CA THR A 69 -33.27 16.84 -20.84
C THR A 69 -33.11 17.05 -19.33
N SER A 70 -34.17 17.48 -18.64
CA SER A 70 -34.21 17.63 -17.18
C SER A 70 -33.95 16.30 -16.47
N LEU A 71 -34.66 15.24 -16.88
CA LEU A 71 -34.46 13.90 -16.32
C LEU A 71 -33.06 13.35 -16.59
N GLN A 72 -32.49 13.60 -17.77
CA GLN A 72 -31.12 13.21 -18.08
C GLN A 72 -30.11 13.91 -17.16
N LYS A 73 -30.24 15.23 -16.97
CA LYS A 73 -29.39 16.00 -16.06
C LYS A 73 -29.49 15.49 -14.63
N LYS A 74 -30.72 15.25 -14.14
CA LYS A 74 -30.97 14.73 -12.79
C LYS A 74 -30.35 13.34 -12.58
N ALA A 75 -30.61 12.40 -13.48
CA ALA A 75 -30.07 11.04 -13.39
C ALA A 75 -28.54 10.99 -13.48
N HIS A 76 -27.94 11.83 -14.34
CA HIS A 76 -26.48 11.93 -14.41
C HIS A 76 -25.91 12.49 -13.10
N LYS A 77 -26.50 13.56 -12.54
CA LYS A 77 -26.07 14.12 -11.24
C LYS A 77 -26.16 13.11 -10.09
N GLU A 78 -27.28 12.38 -9.99
CA GLU A 78 -27.47 11.34 -8.98
C GLU A 78 -26.43 10.21 -9.13
N PHE A 79 -26.11 9.81 -10.36
CA PHE A 79 -25.06 8.84 -10.62
C PHE A 79 -23.65 9.35 -10.25
N GLU A 80 -23.32 10.61 -10.54
CA GLU A 80 -22.03 11.18 -10.12
C GLU A 80 -21.89 11.24 -8.59
N LYS A 81 -22.99 11.53 -7.88
CA LYS A 81 -23.04 11.46 -6.41
C LYS A 81 -22.82 10.06 -5.89
N SER A 82 -23.49 9.04 -6.44
CA SER A 82 -23.30 7.67 -5.98
C SER A 82 -21.87 7.19 -6.23
N VAL A 83 -21.30 7.52 -7.40
CA VAL A 83 -19.90 7.23 -7.70
C VAL A 83 -18.95 7.91 -6.71
N ALA A 84 -19.22 9.16 -6.32
CA ALA A 84 -18.42 9.88 -5.33
C ALA A 84 -18.55 9.31 -3.91
N ALA A 85 -19.75 8.92 -3.50
CA ALA A 85 -20.02 8.30 -2.21
C ALA A 85 -19.26 6.97 -2.07
N ASP A 86 -19.27 6.17 -3.13
CA ASP A 86 -18.59 4.89 -3.18
C ASP A 86 -17.06 5.01 -3.26
N VAL A 87 -16.47 6.19 -3.49
CA VAL A 87 -15.01 6.32 -3.66
C VAL A 87 -14.24 5.79 -2.46
N LYS A 88 -14.76 6.02 -1.26
CA LYS A 88 -14.08 5.65 -0.02
C LYS A 88 -13.97 4.14 0.12
N ASP A 89 -15.05 3.42 -0.20
CA ASP A 89 -15.18 1.98 0.02
C ASP A 89 -14.80 1.17 -1.22
N ASN A 90 -15.05 1.72 -2.41
CA ASN A 90 -14.75 1.12 -3.70
C ASN A 90 -14.23 2.15 -4.73
N PRO A 91 -12.94 2.53 -4.66
CA PRO A 91 -12.34 3.45 -5.62
C PRO A 91 -12.42 2.98 -7.08
N LYS A 92 -12.64 1.67 -7.33
CA LYS A 92 -12.67 1.10 -8.69
C LYS A 92 -13.84 1.66 -9.50
N SER A 93 -15.00 1.91 -8.89
CA SER A 93 -16.18 2.46 -9.57
C SER A 93 -15.87 3.85 -10.13
N PHE A 94 -15.25 4.71 -9.32
CA PHE A 94 -14.79 6.03 -9.71
C PHE A 94 -13.73 5.98 -10.80
N TRP A 95 -12.70 5.14 -10.66
CA TRP A 95 -11.68 5.01 -11.70
C TRP A 95 -12.22 4.44 -13.01
N LYS A 96 -13.24 3.57 -12.95
CA LYS A 96 -13.95 3.08 -14.14
C LYS A 96 -14.75 4.19 -14.82
N TYR A 97 -15.53 4.96 -14.05
CA TYR A 97 -16.25 6.13 -14.57
C TYR A 97 -15.29 7.15 -15.17
N PHE A 98 -14.22 7.48 -14.44
CA PHE A 98 -13.17 8.37 -14.88
C PHE A 98 -12.54 7.91 -16.21
N ARG A 99 -12.11 6.64 -16.29
CA ARG A 99 -11.52 6.07 -17.51
C ARG A 99 -12.48 6.16 -18.68
N SER A 100 -13.78 5.90 -18.48
CA SER A 100 -14.79 6.03 -19.54
C SER A 100 -14.92 7.45 -20.12
N LYS A 101 -14.46 8.47 -19.38
CA LYS A 101 -14.48 9.89 -19.78
C LYS A 101 -13.18 10.35 -20.41
N THR A 102 -12.11 9.56 -20.31
CA THR A 102 -10.80 9.90 -20.87
C THR A 102 -10.43 8.93 -21.99
N LYS A 103 -9.97 9.43 -23.14
CA LYS A 103 -9.53 8.62 -24.29
C LYS A 103 -8.22 7.85 -23.99
N LYS A 104 -8.16 7.05 -22.92
CA LYS A 104 -7.06 6.12 -22.66
C LYS A 104 -7.57 4.71 -22.92
N GLY A 105 -6.91 4.01 -23.84
CA GLY A 105 -7.24 2.62 -24.18
C GLY A 105 -7.27 1.72 -22.93
N GLU A 106 -8.24 0.81 -22.92
CA GLU A 106 -8.35 -0.25 -21.91
C GLU A 106 -7.40 -1.41 -22.25
N GLY A 107 -6.86 -2.08 -21.23
CA GLY A 107 -6.07 -3.32 -21.39
C GLY A 107 -4.55 -3.16 -21.30
N ILE A 108 -3.86 -4.30 -21.45
CA ILE A 108 -2.41 -4.39 -21.56
C ILE A 108 -2.01 -3.87 -22.94
N SER A 109 -1.06 -2.94 -22.98
CA SER A 109 -0.55 -2.38 -24.24
C SER A 109 0.13 -3.47 -25.09
N ASN A 110 0.30 -3.22 -26.39
CA ASN A 110 1.09 -4.12 -27.22
C ASN A 110 2.49 -4.28 -26.63
N LEU A 111 2.95 -5.52 -26.54
CA LEU A 111 4.25 -5.84 -25.98
C LEU A 111 5.28 -5.90 -27.10
N GLU A 112 6.52 -5.60 -26.78
CA GLU A 112 7.65 -5.61 -27.71
C GLU A 112 8.70 -6.55 -27.15
N LYS A 113 9.01 -7.60 -27.92
CA LYS A 113 10.07 -8.57 -27.62
C LYS A 113 11.45 -7.91 -27.70
N GLU A 114 12.47 -8.63 -27.27
CA GLU A 114 13.87 -8.17 -27.35
C GLU A 114 14.35 -8.06 -28.80
N ASP A 115 13.84 -8.91 -29.69
CA ASP A 115 14.10 -8.89 -31.14
C ASP A 115 13.37 -7.76 -31.92
N GLY A 116 12.59 -6.92 -31.23
CA GLY A 116 11.81 -5.84 -31.83
C GLY A 116 10.39 -6.22 -32.31
N THR A 117 10.02 -7.50 -32.25
CA THR A 117 8.68 -7.98 -32.65
C THR A 117 7.60 -7.47 -31.72
N ILE A 118 6.49 -6.96 -32.29
CA ILE A 118 5.36 -6.43 -31.52
C ILE A 118 4.24 -7.48 -31.43
N LEU A 119 3.83 -7.80 -30.20
CA LEU A 119 2.74 -8.71 -29.90
C LEU A 119 1.42 -7.97 -29.77
N TYR A 120 0.44 -8.37 -30.59
CA TYR A 120 -0.88 -7.75 -30.64
C TYR A 120 -1.95 -8.62 -29.96
N SER A 121 -1.88 -9.94 -30.11
CA SER A 121 -2.86 -10.87 -29.56
C SER A 121 -2.78 -10.94 -28.03
N ASN A 122 -3.94 -11.03 -27.36
CA ASN A 122 -3.98 -11.22 -25.90
C ASN A 122 -3.36 -12.56 -25.48
N LEU A 123 -3.45 -13.59 -26.34
CA LEU A 123 -2.87 -14.90 -26.05
C LEU A 123 -1.33 -14.86 -26.15
N GLU A 124 -0.80 -14.31 -27.23
CA GLU A 124 0.66 -14.12 -27.40
C GLU A 124 1.26 -13.31 -26.26
N LYS A 125 0.59 -12.23 -25.86
CA LYS A 125 0.99 -11.42 -24.70
C LYS A 125 0.98 -12.22 -23.41
N ALA A 126 0.00 -13.10 -23.22
CA ALA A 126 -0.09 -13.94 -22.04
C ALA A 126 1.05 -14.95 -22.01
N VAL A 127 1.34 -15.61 -23.13
CA VAL A 127 2.47 -16.55 -23.28
C VAL A 127 3.80 -15.86 -23.01
N GLU A 128 4.06 -14.73 -23.65
CA GLU A 128 5.31 -13.96 -23.48
C GLU A 128 5.52 -13.52 -22.02
N LEU A 129 4.47 -13.02 -21.38
CA LEU A 129 4.54 -12.65 -19.96
C LEU A 129 4.73 -13.86 -19.06
N ASN A 130 4.10 -14.99 -19.36
CA ASN A 130 4.26 -16.22 -18.59
C ASN A 130 5.69 -16.75 -18.70
N ASN A 131 6.24 -16.79 -19.92
CA ASN A 131 7.63 -17.16 -20.18
C ASN A 131 8.60 -16.23 -19.46
N PHE A 132 8.37 -14.91 -19.49
CA PHE A 132 9.18 -13.96 -18.74
C PHE A 132 9.09 -14.16 -17.21
N PHE A 133 7.90 -14.42 -16.67
CA PHE A 133 7.75 -14.64 -15.23
C PHE A 133 8.37 -15.95 -14.77
N CYS A 134 8.32 -17.01 -15.59
CA CYS A 134 8.95 -18.30 -15.31
C CYS A 134 10.46 -18.30 -15.55
N GLY A 135 10.92 -17.68 -16.64
CA GLY A 135 12.33 -17.68 -17.06
C GLY A 135 13.28 -16.91 -16.15
N VAL A 136 12.76 -16.26 -15.10
CA VAL A 136 13.59 -15.55 -14.11
C VAL A 136 13.89 -16.42 -12.88
N PHE A 137 13.31 -17.62 -12.82
CA PHE A 137 13.63 -18.60 -11.80
C PHE A 137 15.00 -19.23 -12.09
N SER A 138 16.02 -18.84 -11.33
CA SER A 138 17.27 -19.60 -11.26
C SER A 138 17.03 -20.84 -10.40
N LYS A 139 17.53 -22.01 -10.81
CA LYS A 139 17.47 -23.22 -9.98
C LYS A 139 18.24 -22.98 -8.67
N GLU A 140 17.62 -23.34 -7.55
CA GLU A 140 18.27 -23.28 -6.25
C GLU A 140 19.49 -24.21 -6.23
N ASN A 141 20.63 -23.72 -5.73
CA ASN A 141 21.78 -24.58 -5.51
C ASN A 141 21.61 -25.32 -4.18
N THR A 142 21.28 -26.61 -4.26
CA THR A 142 21.07 -27.50 -3.12
C THR A 142 22.35 -28.23 -2.67
N MET A 143 23.46 -28.10 -3.40
CA MET A 143 24.73 -28.76 -3.06
C MET A 143 25.43 -28.11 -1.87
N SER A 144 25.17 -26.82 -1.62
CA SER A 144 25.74 -26.05 -0.50
C SER A 144 24.63 -25.32 0.27
N LEU A 145 23.98 -26.04 1.18
CA LEU A 145 23.00 -25.44 2.09
C LEU A 145 23.70 -24.83 3.31
N PRO A 146 23.31 -23.61 3.75
CA PRO A 146 23.87 -22.99 4.93
C PRO A 146 23.40 -23.71 6.20
N THR A 147 24.32 -23.87 7.15
CA THR A 147 23.99 -24.31 8.50
C THR A 147 23.50 -23.12 9.32
N VAL A 148 22.37 -23.26 9.99
CA VAL A 148 21.81 -22.23 10.89
C VAL A 148 21.70 -22.80 12.29
N LEU A 149 22.01 -21.99 13.31
CA LEU A 149 21.79 -22.37 14.69
C LEU A 149 20.29 -22.48 14.97
N ILE A 150 19.85 -23.61 15.49
CA ILE A 150 18.46 -23.82 15.89
C ILE A 150 18.24 -23.07 17.19
N ALA A 151 17.31 -22.10 17.19
CA ALA A 151 16.94 -21.39 18.39
C ALA A 151 16.30 -22.35 19.39
N SER A 152 16.59 -22.19 20.68
CA SER A 152 15.99 -22.97 21.77
C SER A 152 14.50 -22.67 22.02
N SER A 153 13.84 -21.97 21.09
CA SER A 153 12.43 -21.61 21.18
C SER A 153 11.54 -22.86 21.09
N PRO A 154 10.40 -22.90 21.81
CA PRO A 154 9.42 -23.98 21.68
C PRO A 154 8.97 -24.20 20.24
N ILE A 155 8.69 -25.44 19.87
CA ILE A 155 8.31 -25.80 18.50
C ILE A 155 6.82 -25.55 18.28
N LEU A 156 6.48 -24.74 17.28
CA LEU A 156 5.16 -24.64 16.70
C LEU A 156 4.97 -25.81 15.72
N ASP A 157 4.43 -26.92 16.21
CA ASP A 157 4.20 -28.15 15.44
C ASP A 157 2.82 -28.21 14.78
N ASP A 158 1.75 -27.90 15.52
CA ASP A 158 0.35 -28.04 15.10
C ASP A 158 -0.47 -26.77 15.40
N ILE A 159 -1.64 -26.66 14.78
CA ILE A 159 -2.61 -25.57 14.97
C ILE A 159 -3.99 -26.12 15.29
N GLU A 160 -4.81 -25.35 15.99
CA GLU A 160 -6.24 -25.65 16.14
C GLU A 160 -7.05 -25.12 14.95
N ILE A 161 -8.03 -25.91 14.49
CA ILE A 161 -8.87 -25.61 13.32
C ILE A 161 -10.29 -26.04 13.68
N SER A 162 -11.00 -25.15 14.38
CA SER A 162 -12.39 -25.35 14.73
C SER A 162 -13.34 -24.90 13.61
N PRO A 163 -14.54 -25.48 13.49
CA PRO A 163 -15.55 -25.02 12.53
C PRO A 163 -15.88 -23.53 12.70
N ASP A 164 -16.00 -23.03 13.92
CA ASP A 164 -16.37 -21.63 14.14
C ASP A 164 -15.25 -20.65 13.78
N LEU A 165 -13.99 -21.05 13.94
CA LEU A 165 -12.85 -20.30 13.41
C LEU A 165 -12.94 -20.18 11.88
N VAL A 166 -13.22 -21.28 11.18
CA VAL A 166 -13.40 -21.28 9.72
C VAL A 166 -14.58 -20.40 9.31
N LYS A 167 -15.73 -20.51 9.99
CA LYS A 167 -16.90 -19.65 9.75
C LYS A 167 -16.53 -18.17 9.85
N SER A 168 -15.86 -17.76 10.93
CA SER A 168 -15.47 -16.35 11.12
C SER A 168 -14.55 -15.84 10.00
N LYS A 169 -13.65 -16.68 9.47
CA LYS A 169 -12.80 -16.32 8.32
C LYS A 169 -13.60 -16.16 7.03
N LEU A 170 -14.58 -17.04 6.78
CA LEU A 170 -15.45 -16.98 5.60
C LEU A 170 -16.33 -15.71 5.60
N GLU A 171 -16.91 -15.35 6.74
CA GLU A 171 -17.75 -14.15 6.88
C GLU A 171 -16.98 -12.84 6.61
N LYS A 172 -15.67 -12.83 6.90
CA LYS A 172 -14.77 -11.69 6.68
C LYS A 172 -14.21 -11.62 5.25
N LEU A 173 -14.60 -12.53 4.35
CA LEU A 173 -14.15 -12.50 2.95
C LEU A 173 -14.62 -11.23 2.22
N ASN A 174 -13.72 -10.64 1.44
CA ASN A 174 -14.04 -9.52 0.57
C ASN A 174 -14.66 -10.03 -0.74
N THR A 175 -15.96 -9.75 -0.93
CA THR A 175 -16.77 -10.23 -2.06
C THR A 175 -16.44 -9.56 -3.40
N THR A 176 -15.56 -8.53 -3.41
CA THR A 176 -15.11 -7.83 -4.63
C THR A 176 -13.84 -8.42 -5.25
N LYS A 177 -13.25 -9.45 -4.62
CA LYS A 177 -12.07 -10.15 -5.13
C LYS A 177 -12.44 -11.15 -6.22
N SER A 178 -11.54 -11.32 -7.19
CA SER A 178 -11.67 -12.32 -8.25
C SER A 178 -11.41 -13.74 -7.70
N PRO A 179 -12.09 -14.77 -8.23
CA PRO A 179 -11.82 -16.16 -7.90
C PRO A 179 -10.46 -16.64 -8.44
N GLY A 180 -9.96 -17.74 -7.88
CA GLY A 180 -8.76 -18.43 -8.36
C GLY A 180 -9.07 -19.46 -9.45
N PRO A 181 -8.17 -20.43 -9.69
CA PRO A 181 -8.34 -21.48 -10.71
C PRO A 181 -9.53 -22.42 -10.44
N ASP A 182 -9.98 -22.52 -9.20
CA ASP A 182 -11.15 -23.30 -8.79
C ASP A 182 -12.50 -22.62 -9.10
N ASN A 183 -12.47 -21.36 -9.56
CA ASN A 183 -13.63 -20.56 -9.93
C ASN A 183 -14.67 -20.35 -8.81
N LEU A 184 -14.29 -20.58 -7.55
CA LEU A 184 -15.17 -20.35 -6.39
C LEU A 184 -15.15 -18.87 -6.01
N HIS A 185 -16.28 -18.20 -6.23
CA HIS A 185 -16.42 -16.77 -5.95
C HIS A 185 -16.51 -16.52 -4.42
N PRO A 186 -15.85 -15.48 -3.88
CA PRO A 186 -15.84 -15.21 -2.43
C PRO A 186 -17.23 -14.97 -1.86
N LYS A 187 -18.15 -14.44 -2.67
CA LYS A 187 -19.56 -14.26 -2.29
C LYS A 187 -20.22 -15.60 -1.95
N VAL A 188 -20.03 -16.64 -2.75
CA VAL A 188 -20.63 -17.96 -2.51
C VAL A 188 -20.08 -18.54 -1.19
N LEU A 189 -18.77 -18.48 -1.00
CA LEU A 189 -18.12 -18.96 0.23
C LEU A 189 -18.59 -18.23 1.49
N LYS A 190 -18.86 -16.93 1.38
CA LYS A 190 -19.35 -16.10 2.48
C LYS A 190 -20.81 -16.38 2.82
N GLU A 191 -21.70 -16.44 1.83
CA GLU A 191 -23.14 -16.69 2.05
C GLU A 191 -23.40 -18.12 2.56
N LEU A 192 -22.54 -19.07 2.19
CA LEU A 192 -22.63 -20.47 2.62
C LEU A 192 -21.73 -20.79 3.83
N ALA A 193 -21.24 -19.78 4.56
CA ALA A 193 -20.26 -19.98 5.63
C ALA A 193 -20.73 -20.98 6.70
N ASP A 194 -22.01 -20.93 7.08
CA ASP A 194 -22.61 -21.84 8.07
C ASP A 194 -22.61 -23.31 7.64
N VAL A 195 -22.84 -23.57 6.36
CA VAL A 195 -22.86 -24.93 5.81
C VAL A 195 -21.44 -25.42 5.54
N LEU A 196 -20.57 -24.53 5.07
CA LEU A 196 -19.19 -24.86 4.67
C LEU A 196 -18.24 -25.04 5.85
N LYS A 197 -18.56 -24.51 7.04
CA LYS A 197 -17.63 -24.52 8.19
C LYS A 197 -17.17 -25.91 8.60
N LEU A 198 -18.07 -26.89 8.63
CA LEU A 198 -17.79 -28.27 9.01
C LEU A 198 -16.99 -29.05 7.96
N PRO A 199 -17.39 -29.10 6.67
CA PRO A 199 -16.61 -29.83 5.67
C PRO A 199 -15.23 -29.20 5.44
N LEU A 200 -15.12 -27.87 5.49
CA LEU A 200 -13.83 -27.19 5.32
C LEU A 200 -12.92 -27.38 6.53
N SER A 201 -13.41 -27.34 7.77
CA SER A 201 -12.56 -27.59 8.95
C SER A 201 -11.95 -28.99 8.92
N LYS A 202 -12.74 -30.01 8.59
CA LYS A 202 -12.26 -31.40 8.41
C LYS A 202 -11.23 -31.51 7.29
N LEU A 203 -11.49 -30.86 6.15
CA LEU A 203 -10.55 -30.85 5.02
C LEU A 203 -9.22 -30.17 5.38
N TYR A 204 -9.29 -29.02 6.06
CA TYR A 204 -8.12 -28.28 6.50
C TYR A 204 -7.30 -29.05 7.53
N ARG A 205 -7.96 -29.66 8.53
CA ARG A 205 -7.33 -30.55 9.51
C ARG A 205 -6.55 -31.67 8.82
N LYS A 206 -7.24 -32.40 7.95
CA LYS A 206 -6.63 -33.49 7.17
C LYS A 206 -5.44 -33.02 6.34
N SER A 207 -5.55 -31.87 5.68
CA SER A 207 -4.45 -31.29 4.89
C SER A 207 -3.22 -30.99 5.74
N VAL A 208 -3.39 -30.42 6.94
CA VAL A 208 -2.29 -30.10 7.87
C VAL A 208 -1.67 -31.38 8.45
N ASP A 209 -2.49 -32.33 8.89
CA ASP A 209 -2.00 -33.59 9.49
C ASP A 209 -1.17 -34.41 8.48
N GLU A 210 -1.66 -34.53 7.23
CA GLU A 210 -0.98 -35.28 6.18
C GLU A 210 0.14 -34.48 5.51
N GLY A 211 0.12 -33.14 5.61
CA GLY A 211 1.01 -32.25 4.86
C GLY A 211 0.75 -32.27 3.34
N VAL A 212 -0.49 -32.56 2.92
CA VAL A 212 -0.86 -32.68 1.49
C VAL A 212 -1.87 -31.61 1.11
N LEU A 213 -1.63 -30.97 -0.04
CA LEU A 213 -2.52 -29.95 -0.61
C LEU A 213 -3.13 -30.41 -1.94
N PRO A 214 -4.41 -30.14 -2.19
CA PRO A 214 -5.01 -30.29 -3.51
C PRO A 214 -4.28 -29.48 -4.59
N GLU A 215 -4.22 -30.00 -5.80
CA GLU A 215 -3.56 -29.35 -6.95
C GLU A 215 -4.11 -27.95 -7.23
N HIS A 216 -5.42 -27.76 -7.14
CA HIS A 216 -6.09 -26.45 -7.32
C HIS A 216 -5.59 -25.38 -6.33
N TRP A 217 -5.08 -25.78 -5.16
CA TRP A 217 -4.55 -24.87 -4.14
C TRP A 217 -3.09 -24.49 -4.43
N LYS A 218 -2.38 -25.32 -5.20
CA LYS A 218 -1.00 -25.11 -5.68
C LYS A 218 -0.94 -24.38 -7.03
N ALA A 219 -2.09 -24.20 -7.69
CA ALA A 219 -2.22 -23.49 -8.96
C ALA A 219 -2.57 -21.99 -8.77
N ALA A 220 -2.08 -21.13 -9.67
CA ALA A 220 -2.39 -19.70 -9.68
C ALA A 220 -2.66 -19.15 -11.09
N ASN A 221 -3.71 -18.31 -11.21
CA ASN A 221 -3.90 -17.47 -12.39
C ASN A 221 -3.16 -16.14 -12.16
N ILE A 222 -2.18 -15.82 -13.00
CA ILE A 222 -1.38 -14.61 -12.92
C ILE A 222 -2.07 -13.48 -13.68
N THR A 223 -2.32 -12.36 -12.99
CA THR A 223 -2.76 -11.11 -13.61
C THR A 223 -1.58 -10.13 -13.68
N PRO A 224 -1.09 -9.79 -14.88
CA PRO A 224 0.03 -8.86 -15.04
C PRO A 224 -0.38 -7.45 -14.60
N LEU A 225 0.30 -6.90 -13.60
CA LEU A 225 0.07 -5.55 -13.11
C LEU A 225 1.21 -4.62 -13.52
N TYR A 226 0.90 -3.63 -14.36
CA TYR A 226 1.89 -2.63 -14.78
C TYR A 226 2.40 -1.78 -13.59
N LYS A 227 3.72 -1.69 -13.44
CA LYS A 227 4.41 -0.96 -12.36
C LYS A 227 4.82 0.47 -12.78
N LYS A 228 5.76 0.60 -13.73
CA LYS A 228 6.34 1.89 -14.19
C LYS A 228 7.03 1.74 -15.56
N GLY A 229 7.57 2.82 -16.15
CA GLY A 229 8.35 2.74 -17.40
C GLY A 229 7.51 2.55 -18.67
N SER A 230 8.08 1.96 -19.72
CA SER A 230 7.33 1.67 -20.94
C SER A 230 6.34 0.52 -20.73
N LYS A 231 5.07 0.73 -21.12
CA LYS A 231 4.05 -0.33 -21.10
C LYS A 231 4.30 -1.45 -22.11
N LYS A 232 5.23 -1.25 -23.05
CA LYS A 232 5.55 -2.24 -24.09
C LYS A 232 6.50 -3.34 -23.58
N LYS A 233 7.23 -3.10 -22.50
CA LYS A 233 8.26 -4.05 -22.02
C LYS A 233 7.73 -4.92 -20.89
N THR A 234 8.01 -6.21 -20.93
CA THR A 234 7.54 -7.25 -19.98
C THR A 234 8.07 -7.03 -18.56
N TYR A 235 9.33 -6.60 -18.40
CA TYR A 235 9.95 -6.33 -17.09
C TYR A 235 9.29 -5.21 -16.28
N ASN A 236 8.42 -4.41 -16.90
CA ASN A 236 7.65 -3.37 -16.25
C ASN A 236 6.32 -3.86 -15.63
N TYR A 237 6.05 -5.17 -15.69
CA TYR A 237 4.86 -5.82 -15.11
C TYR A 237 5.22 -6.69 -13.90
N ARG A 238 4.29 -6.79 -12.95
CA ARG A 238 4.36 -7.67 -11.78
C ARG A 238 3.39 -8.86 -11.93
N PRO A 239 3.80 -10.09 -11.54
CA PRO A 239 2.92 -11.26 -11.58
C PRO A 239 2.03 -11.32 -10.33
N ILE A 240 0.78 -10.83 -10.41
CA ILE A 240 -0.16 -10.96 -9.27
C ILE A 240 -0.86 -12.32 -9.33
N SER A 241 -0.59 -13.17 -8.33
CA SER A 241 -1.15 -14.52 -8.21
C SER A 241 -2.56 -14.52 -7.63
N LEU A 242 -3.53 -14.92 -8.45
CA LEU A 242 -4.88 -15.28 -8.01
C LEU A 242 -4.91 -16.77 -7.69
N THR A 243 -4.69 -17.13 -6.43
CA THR A 243 -4.87 -18.49 -5.89
C THR A 243 -6.31 -18.71 -5.42
N SER A 244 -6.69 -19.97 -5.21
CA SER A 244 -8.00 -20.34 -4.64
C SER A 244 -8.29 -19.57 -3.34
N ILE A 245 -9.54 -19.14 -3.16
CA ILE A 245 -9.93 -18.41 -1.95
C ILE A 245 -10.04 -19.36 -0.76
N VAL A 246 -10.33 -20.64 -1.02
CA VAL A 246 -10.44 -21.68 0.01
C VAL A 246 -9.08 -21.92 0.67
N ILE A 247 -7.98 -21.98 -0.09
CA ILE A 247 -6.63 -22.08 0.51
C ILE A 247 -6.24 -20.82 1.27
N LYS A 248 -6.63 -19.62 0.80
CA LYS A 248 -6.36 -18.36 1.51
C LYS A 248 -6.97 -18.32 2.91
N VAL A 249 -8.09 -19.01 3.13
CA VAL A 249 -8.68 -19.15 4.47
C VAL A 249 -7.77 -19.97 5.37
N LEU A 250 -7.30 -21.14 4.92
CA LEU A 250 -6.36 -21.97 5.68
C LEU A 250 -5.02 -21.25 5.90
N GLU A 251 -4.45 -20.64 4.86
CA GLU A 251 -3.25 -19.80 4.97
C GLU A 251 -3.44 -18.72 6.05
N SER A 252 -4.63 -18.10 6.14
CA SER A 252 -4.90 -17.07 7.15
C SER A 252 -5.01 -17.61 8.57
N ILE A 253 -5.32 -18.90 8.76
CA ILE A 253 -5.33 -19.56 10.07
C ILE A 253 -3.89 -19.88 10.47
N LEU A 254 -3.13 -20.52 9.59
CA LEU A 254 -1.70 -20.80 9.79
C LEU A 254 -0.92 -19.51 10.06
N ARG A 255 -1.20 -18.47 9.29
CA ARG A 255 -0.59 -17.15 9.47
C ARG A 255 -0.79 -16.60 10.87
N ASP A 256 -2.01 -16.68 11.41
CA ASP A 256 -2.30 -16.12 12.73
C ASP A 256 -1.56 -16.89 13.83
N ALA A 257 -1.43 -18.22 13.69
CA ALA A 257 -0.63 -19.04 14.59
C ALA A 257 0.87 -18.72 14.50
N ILE A 258 1.42 -18.58 13.28
CA ILE A 258 2.82 -18.21 13.05
C ILE A 258 3.10 -16.82 13.62
N ILE A 259 2.26 -15.82 13.35
CA ILE A 259 2.45 -14.47 13.92
C ILE A 259 2.45 -14.53 15.45
N LYS A 260 1.49 -15.25 16.04
CA LYS A 260 1.44 -15.42 17.50
C LYS A 260 2.72 -16.03 18.04
N HIS A 261 3.27 -17.04 17.38
CA HIS A 261 4.57 -17.65 17.73
C HIS A 261 5.72 -16.65 17.64
N LEU A 262 5.84 -15.95 16.50
CA LEU A 262 6.86 -14.93 16.28
C LEU A 262 6.84 -13.81 17.31
N ASP A 263 5.64 -13.34 17.67
CA ASP A 263 5.45 -12.26 18.66
C ASP A 263 5.71 -12.77 20.08
N SER A 264 5.29 -13.99 20.43
CA SER A 264 5.47 -14.56 21.78
C SER A 264 6.95 -14.74 22.15
N TYR A 265 7.79 -15.06 21.16
CA TYR A 265 9.23 -15.28 21.35
C TYR A 265 10.10 -14.14 20.79
N ASN A 266 9.51 -13.01 20.41
CA ASN A 266 10.21 -11.84 19.85
C ASN A 266 11.19 -12.17 18.70
N ILE A 267 10.82 -13.12 17.83
CA ILE A 267 11.70 -13.66 16.78
C ILE A 267 12.01 -12.61 15.70
N LEU A 268 11.04 -11.76 15.33
CA LEU A 268 11.25 -10.77 14.27
C LEU A 268 12.09 -9.59 14.76
N CYS A 269 13.19 -9.31 14.06
CA CYS A 269 14.18 -8.28 14.40
C CYS A 269 13.54 -6.89 14.60
N ARG A 270 14.14 -6.09 15.48
CA ARG A 270 13.58 -4.78 15.85
C ARG A 270 13.71 -3.75 14.73
N GLU A 271 14.44 -4.06 13.68
CA GLU A 271 14.72 -3.22 12.52
C GLU A 271 13.66 -3.38 11.43
N GLN A 272 12.82 -4.43 11.50
CA GLN A 272 11.78 -4.73 10.51
C GLN A 272 10.46 -3.99 10.76
N TYR A 273 10.10 -3.06 9.90
CA TYR A 273 8.84 -2.29 9.98
C TYR A 273 7.75 -2.76 9.01
N GLY A 274 8.10 -3.57 8.01
CA GLY A 274 7.17 -4.09 7.02
C GLY A 274 6.24 -5.15 7.62
N PHE A 275 4.96 -5.11 7.24
CA PHE A 275 3.92 -6.08 7.62
C PHE A 275 3.79 -6.42 9.12
N ARG A 276 4.28 -5.58 10.03
CA ARG A 276 4.14 -5.75 11.48
C ARG A 276 3.11 -4.80 12.08
N ALA A 277 2.36 -5.27 13.07
CA ALA A 277 1.43 -4.43 13.81
C ALA A 277 2.18 -3.34 14.60
N GLY A 278 1.61 -2.13 14.68
CA GLY A 278 2.22 -1.00 15.40
C GLY A 278 3.49 -0.41 14.75
N ARG A 279 3.92 -0.92 13.59
CA ARG A 279 5.07 -0.41 12.85
C ARG A 279 4.62 0.15 11.52
N THR A 280 5.01 1.39 11.22
CA THR A 280 4.54 2.10 10.03
C THR A 280 5.70 2.71 9.25
N THR A 281 5.48 2.99 7.97
CA THR A 281 6.45 3.69 7.14
C THR A 281 6.84 5.04 7.71
N THR A 282 5.84 5.80 8.20
CA THR A 282 6.07 7.12 8.81
C THR A 282 6.97 7.00 10.03
N LEU A 283 6.79 5.96 10.84
CA LEU A 283 7.55 5.79 12.05
C LEU A 283 9.03 5.47 11.79
N GLN A 284 9.30 4.55 10.85
CA GLN A 284 10.68 4.27 10.45
C GLN A 284 11.37 5.56 9.94
N LEU A 285 10.70 6.32 9.07
CA LEU A 285 11.24 7.56 8.54
C LEU A 285 11.49 8.62 9.62
N LEU A 286 10.66 8.68 10.66
CA LEU A 286 10.87 9.57 11.81
C LEU A 286 12.12 9.17 12.60
N GLU A 287 12.31 7.87 12.87
CA GLU A 287 13.50 7.37 13.58
C GLU A 287 14.78 7.64 12.79
N VAL A 288 14.77 7.36 11.48
CA VAL A 288 15.90 7.60 10.58
C VAL A 288 16.22 9.10 10.51
N LEU A 289 15.21 9.96 10.35
CA LEU A 289 15.44 11.40 10.28
C LEU A 289 15.91 11.97 11.63
N ASP A 290 15.42 11.44 12.76
CA ASP A 290 15.89 11.84 14.08
C ASP A 290 17.39 11.59 14.24
N TYR A 291 17.84 10.37 13.92
CA TYR A 291 19.25 9.98 13.93
C TYR A 291 20.11 10.88 13.02
N ILE A 292 19.70 11.05 11.76
CA ILE A 292 20.46 11.83 10.77
C ILE A 292 20.55 13.30 11.19
N THR A 293 19.43 13.91 11.59
CA THR A 293 19.42 15.33 11.96
C THR A 293 20.21 15.60 13.23
N GLU A 294 20.26 14.65 14.17
CA GLU A 294 21.10 14.72 15.36
C GLU A 294 22.58 14.65 15.01
N ALA A 295 23.00 13.69 14.17
CA ALA A 295 24.38 13.57 13.73
C ALA A 295 24.87 14.84 13.00
N VAL A 296 24.06 15.36 12.07
CA VAL A 296 24.39 16.58 11.31
C VAL A 296 24.45 17.81 12.23
N ASP A 297 23.61 17.89 13.28
CA ASP A 297 23.68 18.97 14.26
C ASP A 297 25.03 19.01 14.99
N HIS A 298 25.65 17.85 15.17
CA HIS A 298 26.98 17.66 15.76
C HIS A 298 28.13 17.67 14.74
N ASN A 299 27.89 18.13 13.50
CA ASN A 299 28.90 18.14 12.42
C ASN A 299 29.39 16.74 11.98
N ASN A 300 28.62 15.68 12.24
CA ASN A 300 28.96 14.32 11.81
C ASN A 300 28.17 13.98 10.53
N PRO A 301 28.83 13.84 9.37
CA PRO A 301 28.20 13.39 8.13
C PRO A 301 27.63 11.97 8.26
N ILE A 302 26.60 11.69 7.45
CA ILE A 302 25.96 10.39 7.34
C ILE A 302 25.89 9.98 5.89
N ASP A 303 26.18 8.72 5.60
CA ASP A 303 25.87 8.10 4.32
C ASP A 303 24.72 7.10 4.47
N ILE A 304 23.81 7.09 3.50
CA ILE A 304 22.71 6.13 3.42
C ILE A 304 22.88 5.31 2.15
N ILE A 305 22.84 3.98 2.30
CA ILE A 305 22.85 3.01 1.21
C ILE A 305 21.47 2.37 1.13
N TYR A 306 20.80 2.58 0.00
CA TYR A 306 19.53 1.95 -0.33
C TYR A 306 19.78 0.70 -1.17
N PHE A 307 19.22 -0.43 -0.74
CA PHE A 307 19.31 -1.71 -1.44
C PHE A 307 17.95 -2.10 -2.04
N ASP A 308 17.95 -2.62 -3.27
CA ASP A 308 16.77 -3.21 -3.94
C ASP A 308 17.08 -4.66 -4.30
N PHE A 309 16.26 -5.61 -3.89
CA PHE A 309 16.43 -7.02 -4.28
C PHE A 309 15.95 -7.26 -5.72
N GLN A 310 16.62 -8.16 -6.44
CA GLN A 310 16.14 -8.60 -7.75
C GLN A 310 14.90 -9.47 -7.61
N LYS A 311 13.71 -8.86 -7.77
CA LYS A 311 12.42 -9.57 -7.69
C LYS A 311 12.29 -10.39 -6.39
N ALA A 312 12.48 -9.73 -5.24
CA ALA A 312 12.54 -10.33 -3.90
C ALA A 312 11.63 -11.55 -3.67
N PHE A 313 10.31 -11.41 -3.86
CA PHE A 313 9.35 -12.49 -3.64
C PHE A 313 9.50 -13.66 -4.62
N ASP A 314 9.86 -13.38 -5.87
CA ASP A 314 9.89 -14.36 -6.96
C ASP A 314 11.20 -15.18 -6.96
N LYS A 315 12.20 -14.80 -6.14
CA LYS A 315 13.52 -15.45 -6.09
C LYS A 315 13.86 -16.13 -4.76
N VAL A 316 12.91 -16.24 -3.82
CA VAL A 316 13.16 -16.90 -2.52
C VAL A 316 13.41 -18.41 -2.71
N PRO A 317 14.61 -18.93 -2.43
CA PRO A 317 14.91 -20.36 -2.49
C PRO A 317 14.15 -21.14 -1.41
N HIS A 318 13.52 -22.26 -1.80
CA HIS A 318 12.59 -22.99 -0.94
C HIS A 318 13.32 -23.75 0.16
N MET A 319 14.44 -24.42 -0.13
CA MET A 319 15.16 -25.21 0.87
C MET A 319 15.79 -24.32 1.94
N ARG A 320 16.42 -23.21 1.53
CA ARG A 320 16.92 -22.18 2.46
C ARG A 320 15.84 -21.56 3.34
N LEU A 321 14.65 -21.31 2.77
CA LEU A 321 13.51 -20.82 3.55
C LEU A 321 13.07 -21.84 4.60
N LEU A 322 13.02 -23.14 4.25
CA LEU A 322 12.66 -24.19 5.20
C LEU A 322 13.67 -24.29 6.36
N ILE A 323 14.97 -24.17 6.08
CA ILE A 323 16.02 -24.13 7.12
C ILE A 323 15.78 -22.97 8.10
N LYS A 324 15.47 -21.76 7.58
CA LYS A 324 15.16 -20.60 8.42
C LYS A 324 13.87 -20.75 9.23
N LEU A 325 12.88 -21.46 8.71
CA LEU A 325 11.63 -21.74 9.44
C LEU A 325 11.90 -22.71 10.60
N GLU A 326 12.66 -23.76 10.34
CA GLU A 326 13.04 -24.73 11.36
C GLU A 326 13.90 -24.09 12.46
N SER A 327 14.85 -23.22 12.08
CA SER A 327 15.74 -22.55 13.03
C SER A 327 15.02 -21.61 14.01
N ILE A 328 13.80 -21.17 13.71
CA ILE A 328 12.99 -20.32 14.58
C ILE A 328 11.86 -21.09 15.31
N GLY A 329 11.91 -22.42 15.28
CA GLY A 329 10.96 -23.29 15.96
C GLY A 329 9.66 -23.52 15.20
N ILE A 330 9.60 -23.32 13.87
CA ILE A 330 8.45 -23.77 13.07
C ILE A 330 8.75 -25.19 12.57
N GLY A 331 8.05 -26.18 13.13
CA GLY A 331 8.38 -27.59 12.96
C GLY A 331 7.22 -28.49 12.56
N GLY A 332 7.50 -29.79 12.59
CA GLY A 332 6.62 -30.93 12.30
C GLY A 332 5.48 -30.69 11.31
N LYS A 333 4.20 -30.75 11.73
CA LYS A 333 3.07 -30.73 10.79
C LYS A 333 3.01 -29.44 9.97
N ILE A 334 3.21 -28.30 10.61
CA ILE A 334 3.19 -26.98 9.96
C ILE A 334 4.33 -26.84 8.95
N LEU A 335 5.55 -27.22 9.31
CA LEU A 335 6.70 -27.15 8.41
C LEU A 335 6.51 -28.07 7.20
N ARG A 336 6.02 -29.30 7.42
CA ARG A 336 5.68 -30.25 6.35
C ARG A 336 4.63 -29.68 5.41
N TRP A 337 3.60 -29.03 5.95
CA TRP A 337 2.57 -28.37 5.16
C TRP A 337 3.13 -27.20 4.34
N ILE A 338 4.00 -26.35 4.92
CA ILE A 338 4.63 -25.23 4.20
C ILE A 338 5.53 -25.76 3.06
N LYS A 339 6.31 -26.81 3.31
CA LYS A 339 7.11 -27.49 2.27
C LYS A 339 6.22 -27.95 1.11
N SER A 340 5.09 -28.58 1.40
CA SER A 340 4.11 -29.01 0.39
C SER A 340 3.41 -27.85 -0.32
N PHE A 341 3.17 -26.74 0.39
CA PHE A 341 2.58 -25.52 -0.18
C PHE A 341 3.51 -24.82 -1.18
N LEU A 342 4.82 -24.88 -0.96
CA LEU A 342 5.84 -24.29 -1.83
C LEU A 342 6.18 -25.19 -3.04
N ASN A 343 6.11 -26.51 -2.88
CA ASN A 343 6.49 -27.48 -3.90
C ASN A 343 5.39 -27.71 -4.97
N GLN A 344 5.79 -28.13 -6.18
CA GLN A 344 4.92 -28.51 -7.31
C GLN A 344 3.82 -27.48 -7.60
N ARG A 345 4.19 -26.20 -7.60
CA ARG A 345 3.27 -25.10 -7.90
C ARG A 345 3.20 -24.85 -9.39
N LYS A 346 2.02 -24.45 -9.86
CA LYS A 346 1.78 -24.12 -11.26
C LYS A 346 1.22 -22.71 -11.41
N GLN A 347 1.64 -22.02 -12.45
CA GLN A 347 1.11 -20.71 -12.81
C GLN A 347 0.75 -20.63 -14.29
N ARG A 348 -0.19 -19.74 -14.63
CA ARG A 348 -0.47 -19.32 -16.01
C ARG A 348 -0.92 -17.88 -16.05
N VAL A 349 -0.58 -17.13 -17.09
CA VAL A 349 -1.01 -15.74 -17.25
C VAL A 349 -2.39 -15.69 -17.90
N VAL A 350 -3.28 -14.85 -17.35
CA VAL A 350 -4.64 -14.65 -17.89
C VAL A 350 -4.84 -13.19 -18.30
N ILE A 351 -5.15 -12.96 -19.58
CA ILE A 351 -5.45 -11.65 -20.15
C ILE A 351 -6.80 -11.71 -20.86
N ASN A 352 -7.77 -10.89 -20.42
CA ASN A 352 -9.11 -10.82 -21.01
C ASN A 352 -9.78 -12.20 -21.19
N ASN A 353 -9.67 -13.08 -20.18
CA ASN A 353 -10.18 -14.46 -20.16
C ASN A 353 -9.47 -15.46 -21.10
N LEU A 354 -8.41 -15.05 -21.80
CA LEU A 354 -7.51 -15.98 -22.48
C LEU A 354 -6.35 -16.30 -21.56
N ALA A 355 -6.00 -17.58 -21.45
CA ALA A 355 -4.95 -18.07 -20.57
C ALA A 355 -3.80 -18.67 -21.38
N SER A 356 -2.57 -18.45 -20.92
CA SER A 356 -1.42 -19.23 -21.36
C SER A 356 -1.52 -20.67 -20.86
N GLU A 357 -0.61 -21.52 -21.33
CA GLU A 357 -0.39 -22.84 -20.74
C GLU A 357 0.11 -22.73 -19.30
N TRP A 358 -0.01 -23.85 -18.57
CA TRP A 358 0.52 -23.98 -17.23
C TRP A 358 2.04 -24.14 -17.28
N SER A 359 2.72 -23.48 -16.35
CA SER A 359 4.16 -23.60 -16.14
C SER A 359 4.44 -23.86 -14.67
N ASP A 360 5.47 -24.65 -14.40
CA ASP A 360 5.89 -24.95 -13.04
C ASP A 360 6.63 -23.75 -12.42
N VAL A 361 6.49 -23.62 -11.10
CA VAL A 361 7.14 -22.60 -10.28
C VAL A 361 8.04 -23.30 -9.28
N GLU A 362 9.34 -23.26 -9.55
CA GLU A 362 10.36 -23.98 -8.76
C GLU A 362 10.93 -23.16 -7.59
N ILE A 363 10.78 -21.83 -7.61
CA ILE A 363 11.34 -20.92 -6.61
C ILE A 363 10.38 -19.76 -6.33
N GLY A 364 10.58 -19.08 -5.20
CA GLY A 364 9.83 -17.90 -4.81
C GLY A 364 8.58 -18.21 -3.99
N VAL A 365 8.06 -17.17 -3.37
CA VAL A 365 6.81 -17.18 -2.61
C VAL A 365 5.70 -16.47 -3.41
N PRO A 366 4.47 -17.01 -3.48
CA PRO A 366 3.47 -16.47 -4.40
C PRO A 366 3.01 -15.04 -4.03
N GLN A 367 3.21 -14.08 -4.95
CA GLN A 367 2.73 -12.70 -4.80
C GLN A 367 1.18 -12.63 -4.81
N GLY A 368 0.55 -12.60 -3.64
CA GLY A 368 -0.91 -12.63 -3.49
C GLY A 368 -1.44 -13.77 -2.62
N SER A 369 -0.54 -14.66 -2.16
CA SER A 369 -0.76 -15.56 -1.02
C SER A 369 -0.89 -14.76 0.28
N VAL A 370 -1.49 -15.39 1.29
CA VAL A 370 -1.62 -14.82 2.63
C VAL A 370 -0.37 -15.10 3.46
N LEU A 371 0.30 -16.24 3.24
CA LEU A 371 1.54 -16.60 3.94
C LEU A 371 2.80 -15.95 3.34
N GLY A 372 2.83 -15.69 2.04
CA GLY A 372 4.03 -15.21 1.33
C GLY A 372 4.74 -14.02 1.97
N PRO A 373 4.05 -12.94 2.39
CA PRO A 373 4.68 -11.83 3.10
C PRO A 373 5.44 -12.24 4.37
N ILE A 374 4.89 -13.13 5.19
CA ILE A 374 5.52 -13.55 6.46
C ILE A 374 6.67 -14.50 6.22
N LEU A 375 6.55 -15.41 5.25
CA LEU A 375 7.65 -16.26 4.83
C LEU A 375 8.83 -15.41 4.32
N PHE A 376 8.55 -14.35 3.56
CA PHE A 376 9.59 -13.42 3.12
C PHE A 376 10.22 -12.64 4.28
N LEU A 377 9.42 -12.18 5.24
CA LEU A 377 9.95 -11.50 6.43
C LEU A 377 10.90 -12.38 7.24
N ILE A 378 10.52 -13.65 7.47
CA ILE A 378 11.36 -14.63 8.16
C ILE A 378 12.66 -14.85 7.36
N TYR A 379 12.57 -14.89 6.03
CA TYR A 379 13.71 -15.10 5.17
C TYR A 379 14.81 -14.05 5.34
N ILE A 380 14.43 -12.78 5.46
CA ILE A 380 15.37 -11.64 5.54
C ILE A 380 15.66 -11.18 6.97
N ASN A 381 15.16 -11.90 7.97
CA ASN A 381 15.12 -11.41 9.36
C ASN A 381 16.50 -11.20 9.99
N ASP A 382 17.50 -11.96 9.54
CA ASP A 382 18.89 -11.99 10.00
C ASP A 382 19.80 -10.98 9.27
N ILE A 383 19.28 -10.20 8.30
CA ILE A 383 20.06 -9.14 7.64
C ILE A 383 20.72 -8.18 8.64
N PRO A 384 20.03 -7.68 9.69
CA PRO A 384 20.65 -6.76 10.64
C PRO A 384 21.78 -7.38 11.46
N GLU A 385 21.83 -8.71 11.60
CA GLU A 385 22.89 -9.42 12.33
C GLU A 385 24.18 -9.52 11.50
N ALA A 386 24.12 -9.28 10.19
CA ALA A 386 25.25 -9.38 9.29
C ALA A 386 26.14 -8.13 9.23
N VAL A 387 25.75 -7.03 9.90
CA VAL A 387 26.36 -5.70 9.72
C VAL A 387 26.56 -4.97 11.03
N GLU A 388 27.53 -4.04 11.06
CA GLU A 388 27.83 -3.18 12.21
C GLU A 388 26.98 -1.89 12.20
N SER A 389 26.74 -1.29 11.02
CA SER A 389 25.97 -0.06 10.87
C SER A 389 24.47 -0.27 11.08
N VAL A 390 23.74 0.85 11.29
CA VAL A 390 22.30 0.79 11.49
C VAL A 390 21.58 0.38 10.20
N VAL A 391 20.77 -0.67 10.29
CA VAL A 391 19.88 -1.12 9.20
C VAL A 391 18.43 -0.94 9.57
N LYS A 392 17.61 -0.57 8.59
CA LYS A 392 16.15 -0.57 8.71
C LYS A 392 15.54 -1.29 7.52
N LEU A 393 14.59 -2.18 7.81
CA LEU A 393 13.90 -3.01 6.83
C LEU A 393 12.43 -2.60 6.75
N PHE A 394 11.88 -2.57 5.54
CA PHE A 394 10.43 -2.51 5.32
C PHE A 394 10.08 -3.51 4.21
N ALA A 395 9.88 -4.78 4.61
CA ALA A 395 9.83 -5.88 3.66
C ALA A 395 11.07 -5.89 2.75
N ASP A 396 10.90 -5.75 1.43
CA ASP A 396 12.00 -5.77 0.46
C ASP A 396 12.86 -4.49 0.46
N ASP A 397 12.31 -3.36 0.93
CA ASP A 397 13.06 -2.11 1.03
C ASP A 397 14.05 -2.18 2.21
N THR A 398 15.35 -2.27 1.91
CA THR A 398 16.43 -2.31 2.90
C THR A 398 17.28 -1.05 2.78
N LYS A 399 17.57 -0.40 3.91
CA LYS A 399 18.52 0.71 3.95
C LYS A 399 19.50 0.55 5.11
N LEU A 400 20.75 0.88 4.83
CA LEU A 400 21.84 0.94 5.80
C LEU A 400 22.29 2.39 5.90
N TYR A 401 22.57 2.88 7.10
CA TYR A 401 23.14 4.20 7.28
C TYR A 401 24.07 4.25 8.49
N GLY A 402 25.09 5.09 8.38
CA GLY A 402 26.13 5.22 9.39
C GLY A 402 26.90 6.53 9.22
N HIS A 403 27.79 6.81 10.17
CA HIS A 403 28.68 7.95 10.09
C HIS A 403 29.64 7.83 8.91
N SER A 404 30.04 8.97 8.35
CA SER A 404 30.94 9.04 7.19
C SER A 404 31.85 10.28 7.25
N GLY A 405 32.14 10.76 8.45
CA GLY A 405 33.04 11.89 8.68
C GLY A 405 34.50 11.53 8.47
N THR A 406 34.86 10.27 8.76
CA THR A 406 36.22 9.76 8.60
C THR A 406 36.28 8.64 7.56
N LEU A 407 37.49 8.37 7.05
CA LEU A 407 37.70 7.27 6.12
C LEU A 407 37.34 5.91 6.75
N GLU A 408 37.53 5.76 8.06
CA GLU A 408 37.29 4.51 8.78
C GLU A 408 35.80 4.21 9.02
N GLU A 409 35.00 5.23 9.36
CA GLU A 409 33.54 5.07 9.41
C GLU A 409 32.99 4.69 8.02
N SER A 410 33.51 5.34 6.99
CA SER A 410 33.20 5.01 5.61
C SER A 410 33.73 3.62 5.18
N ASN A 411 34.84 3.14 5.75
CA ASN A 411 35.31 1.75 5.56
C ASN A 411 34.33 0.77 6.18
N THR A 412 33.78 1.09 7.35
CA THR A 412 32.76 0.27 8.04
C THR A 412 31.52 0.08 7.17
N ILE A 413 31.00 1.16 6.57
CA ILE A 413 29.89 1.06 5.61
C ILE A 413 30.25 0.16 4.41
N GLN A 414 31.48 0.25 3.89
CA GLN A 414 31.94 -0.63 2.81
C GLN A 414 32.08 -2.10 3.25
N ARG A 415 32.55 -2.36 4.47
CA ARG A 415 32.62 -3.71 5.07
C ARG A 415 31.21 -4.30 5.19
N ASP A 416 30.26 -3.51 5.66
CA ASP A 416 28.86 -3.92 5.78
C ASP A 416 28.22 -4.23 4.41
N ILE A 417 28.48 -3.41 3.39
CA ILE A 417 28.05 -3.72 2.01
C ILE A 417 28.59 -5.08 1.57
N ASN A 418 29.87 -5.36 1.82
CA ASN A 418 30.48 -6.63 1.45
C ASN A 418 29.84 -7.81 2.22
N GLN A 419 29.53 -7.63 3.52
CA GLN A 419 28.82 -8.66 4.30
C GLN A 419 27.40 -8.89 3.77
N LEU A 420 26.68 -7.84 3.38
CA LEU A 420 25.36 -7.98 2.78
C LEU A 420 25.42 -8.69 1.42
N VAL A 421 26.45 -8.44 0.61
CA VAL A 421 26.67 -9.18 -0.64
C VAL A 421 26.94 -10.66 -0.34
N LYS A 422 27.82 -10.96 0.63
CA LYS A 422 28.10 -12.33 1.07
C LYS A 422 26.84 -13.05 1.59
N TRP A 423 26.04 -12.35 2.39
CA TRP A 423 24.73 -12.82 2.85
C TRP A 423 23.82 -13.11 1.64
N SER A 424 23.75 -12.20 0.67
CA SER A 424 22.91 -12.36 -0.53
C SER A 424 23.32 -13.55 -1.40
N ASN A 425 24.62 -13.85 -1.49
CA ASN A 425 25.16 -15.00 -2.21
C ASN A 425 24.83 -16.32 -1.47
N THR A 426 25.04 -16.33 -0.15
CA THR A 426 24.75 -17.49 0.72
C THR A 426 23.27 -17.87 0.68
N TRP A 427 22.41 -16.86 0.77
CA TRP A 427 20.96 -16.99 0.75
C TRP A 427 20.36 -16.85 -0.66
N GLN A 428 21.18 -16.82 -1.71
CA GLN A 428 20.77 -16.72 -3.12
C GLN A 428 19.69 -15.65 -3.44
N LEU A 429 19.66 -14.56 -2.67
CA LEU A 429 18.73 -13.45 -2.82
C LEU A 429 19.48 -12.17 -3.20
N HIS A 430 19.93 -12.12 -4.45
CA HIS A 430 20.84 -11.09 -4.96
C HIS A 430 20.21 -9.68 -5.07
N PHE A 431 21.04 -8.66 -4.87
CA PHE A 431 20.69 -7.25 -5.06
C PHE A 431 20.66 -6.83 -6.54
N ASN A 432 19.82 -5.84 -6.84
CA ASN A 432 19.72 -5.16 -8.12
C ASN A 432 20.59 -3.89 -8.05
N LEU A 433 21.87 -4.02 -8.42
CA LEU A 433 22.84 -2.95 -8.31
C LEU A 433 22.39 -1.64 -8.96
N GLU A 434 21.78 -1.69 -10.15
CA GLU A 434 21.34 -0.49 -10.89
C GLU A 434 20.32 0.37 -10.10
N LYS A 435 19.56 -0.27 -9.21
CA LYS A 435 18.57 0.38 -8.35
C LYS A 435 19.08 0.64 -6.94
N CYS A 436 20.18 0.01 -6.54
CA CYS A 436 20.86 0.39 -5.31
C CYS A 436 21.42 1.82 -5.48
N LYS A 437 21.33 2.63 -4.42
CA LYS A 437 21.71 4.04 -4.44
C LYS A 437 22.43 4.44 -3.17
N SER A 438 23.39 5.34 -3.28
CA SER A 438 24.04 5.99 -2.14
C SER A 438 23.64 7.47 -2.07
N LEU A 439 23.32 7.93 -0.87
CA LEU A 439 22.94 9.31 -0.56
C LEU A 439 23.85 9.84 0.56
N HIS A 440 24.62 10.87 0.25
CA HIS A 440 25.56 11.51 1.17
C HIS A 440 24.91 12.72 1.84
N ILE A 441 24.95 12.79 3.18
CA ILE A 441 24.28 13.83 3.97
C ILE A 441 25.29 14.47 4.94
N GLY A 442 25.13 15.77 5.16
CA GLY A 442 25.93 16.54 6.11
C GLY A 442 27.00 17.41 5.46
N HIS A 443 27.46 18.42 6.21
CA HIS A 443 28.55 19.29 5.79
C HIS A 443 29.89 18.55 5.85
N ASN A 444 30.84 18.86 4.96
CA ASN A 444 32.16 18.24 4.90
C ASN A 444 32.14 16.71 4.69
N ASN A 445 31.06 16.15 4.17
CA ASN A 445 30.98 14.74 3.80
C ASN A 445 32.00 14.45 2.67
N ILE A 446 32.81 13.40 2.83
CA ILE A 446 33.86 13.00 1.89
C ILE A 446 33.31 12.41 0.57
N LYS A 447 32.01 12.14 0.50
CA LYS A 447 31.28 11.57 -0.64
C LYS A 447 31.92 10.29 -1.17
N ARG A 448 32.23 9.37 -0.26
CA ARG A 448 32.88 8.11 -0.60
C ARG A 448 32.10 7.35 -1.67
N LYS A 449 32.83 6.82 -2.64
CA LYS A 449 32.28 5.90 -3.64
C LYS A 449 32.28 4.48 -3.10
N TYR A 450 31.08 3.95 -2.87
CA TYR A 450 30.90 2.58 -2.43
C TYR A 450 30.81 1.64 -3.63
N LYS A 451 31.32 0.42 -3.46
CA LYS A 451 31.32 -0.62 -4.50
C LYS A 451 30.61 -1.87 -4.00
N MET A 452 30.03 -2.62 -4.93
CA MET A 452 29.38 -3.90 -4.68
C MET A 452 29.99 -4.94 -5.61
N GLU A 453 30.30 -6.11 -5.08
CA GLU A 453 30.74 -7.23 -5.90
C GLU A 453 29.55 -7.86 -6.63
N VAL A 454 29.63 -7.92 -7.96
CA VAL A 454 28.66 -8.56 -8.84
C VAL A 454 29.44 -9.38 -9.87
N ASN A 455 29.21 -10.68 -9.94
CA ASN A 455 29.92 -11.59 -10.86
C ASN A 455 31.46 -11.46 -10.77
N ASN A 456 32.00 -11.45 -9.56
CA ASN A 456 33.44 -11.30 -9.27
C ASN A 456 34.05 -9.97 -9.73
N GLN A 457 33.22 -8.94 -9.96
CA GLN A 457 33.66 -7.59 -10.30
C GLN A 457 33.09 -6.58 -9.30
N TYR A 458 33.92 -5.64 -8.85
CA TYR A 458 33.49 -4.55 -7.98
C TYR A 458 32.96 -3.38 -8.81
N ILE A 459 31.64 -3.16 -8.76
CA ILE A 459 30.96 -2.11 -9.52
C ILE A 459 30.46 -1.03 -8.54
N GLU A 460 30.61 0.24 -8.92
CA GLU A 460 30.21 1.39 -8.10
C GLU A 460 28.68 1.46 -7.91
N ILE A 461 28.24 1.73 -6.68
CA ILE A 461 26.83 2.01 -6.37
C ILE A 461 26.52 3.45 -6.80
N GLY A 462 25.42 3.64 -7.53
CA GLY A 462 25.06 4.94 -8.07
C GLY A 462 24.78 5.99 -6.99
N GLN A 463 25.57 7.05 -6.96
CA GLN A 463 25.37 8.20 -6.09
C GLN A 463 24.21 9.08 -6.57
N VAL A 464 23.39 9.56 -5.63
CA VAL A 464 22.28 10.46 -5.89
C VAL A 464 22.19 11.57 -4.85
N ASP A 465 21.68 12.73 -5.26
CA ASP A 465 21.36 13.83 -4.33
C ASP A 465 19.93 13.74 -3.78
N THR A 466 19.12 12.84 -4.33
CA THR A 466 17.71 12.69 -3.99
C THR A 466 17.25 11.26 -4.21
N GLU A 467 16.62 10.66 -3.20
CA GLU A 467 16.09 9.30 -3.27
C GLU A 467 14.69 9.21 -2.65
N LYS A 468 13.86 8.28 -3.13
CA LYS A 468 12.49 8.11 -2.64
C LYS A 468 12.41 6.96 -1.65
N ASP A 469 12.43 7.29 -0.37
CA ASP A 469 12.31 6.33 0.74
C ASP A 469 10.88 6.23 1.29
N LEU A 470 10.30 5.02 1.28
CA LEU A 470 8.95 4.70 1.77
C LEU A 470 7.83 5.70 1.37
N GLY A 471 7.95 6.28 0.17
CA GLY A 471 6.96 7.23 -0.36
C GLY A 471 7.30 8.71 -0.15
N VAL A 472 8.37 9.03 0.58
CA VAL A 472 8.89 10.38 0.82
C VAL A 472 10.17 10.60 0.03
N ILE A 473 10.34 11.77 -0.57
CA ILE A 473 11.56 12.12 -1.30
C ILE A 473 12.54 12.79 -0.33
N PHE A 474 13.66 12.13 -0.06
CA PHE A 474 14.77 12.63 0.74
C PHE A 474 15.80 13.31 -0.15
N GLN A 475 16.33 14.44 0.31
CA GLN A 475 17.37 15.20 -0.36
C GLN A 475 18.63 15.20 0.52
N ASN A 476 19.81 15.26 -0.09
CA ASN A 476 21.10 15.32 0.63
C ASN A 476 21.20 16.49 1.64
N ASN A 477 20.46 17.57 1.38
CA ASN A 477 20.37 18.76 2.22
C ASN A 477 19.21 18.74 3.22
N LEU A 478 18.52 17.60 3.36
CA LEU A 478 17.40 17.37 4.29
C LEU A 478 16.22 18.35 4.10
N LYS A 479 16.12 19.01 2.94
CA LYS A 479 14.94 19.78 2.54
C LYS A 479 13.93 18.86 1.88
N PHE A 480 12.65 19.24 1.97
CA PHE A 480 11.52 18.48 1.41
C PHE A 480 10.79 19.22 0.29
N ASN A 481 11.37 20.29 -0.26
CA ASN A 481 10.75 21.08 -1.31
C ASN A 481 10.45 20.26 -2.58
N ASN A 482 11.32 19.30 -2.95
CA ASN A 482 11.09 18.42 -4.09
C ASN A 482 9.90 17.46 -3.84
N HIS A 483 9.78 16.92 -2.63
CA HIS A 483 8.65 16.10 -2.21
C HIS A 483 7.34 16.88 -2.27
N ILE A 484 7.34 18.09 -1.70
CA ILE A 484 6.18 18.98 -1.64
C ILE A 484 5.73 19.35 -3.06
N ALA A 485 6.64 19.80 -3.91
CA ALA A 485 6.34 20.14 -5.30
C ALA A 485 5.73 18.95 -6.06
N THR A 486 6.29 17.74 -5.88
CA THR A 486 5.80 16.51 -6.49
C THR A 486 4.37 16.18 -6.03
N ASN A 487 4.09 16.27 -4.74
CA ASN A 487 2.77 15.97 -4.18
C ASN A 487 1.72 17.03 -4.56
N VAL A 488 2.08 18.31 -4.52
CA VAL A 488 1.25 19.41 -4.99
C VAL A 488 0.89 19.22 -6.47
N LYS A 489 1.86 18.86 -7.32
CA LYS A 489 1.62 18.57 -8.75
C LYS A 489 0.65 17.40 -8.94
N LYS A 490 0.82 16.30 -8.21
CA LYS A 490 -0.08 15.13 -8.25
C LYS A 490 -1.50 15.50 -7.80
N ALA A 491 -1.62 16.20 -6.67
CA ALA A 491 -2.91 16.62 -6.12
C ALA A 491 -3.65 17.59 -7.07
N ASN A 492 -2.94 18.54 -7.68
CA ASN A 492 -3.53 19.44 -8.67
C ASN A 492 -3.96 18.73 -9.96
N ARG A 493 -3.20 17.73 -10.40
CA ARG A 493 -3.59 16.91 -11.55
C ARG A 493 -4.91 16.20 -11.30
N LEU A 494 -5.08 15.62 -10.11
CA LEU A 494 -6.34 14.99 -9.69
C LEU A 494 -7.47 16.02 -9.51
N LEU A 495 -7.17 17.19 -8.97
CA LEU A 495 -8.14 18.27 -8.84
C LEU A 495 -8.67 18.73 -10.21
N GLY A 496 -7.77 18.96 -11.18
CA GLY A 496 -8.15 19.29 -12.55
C GLY A 496 -8.92 18.16 -13.23
N LEU A 497 -8.67 16.92 -12.84
CA LEU A 497 -9.41 15.74 -13.28
C LEU A 497 -10.86 15.77 -12.82
N ILE A 498 -11.07 15.95 -11.51
CA ILE A 498 -12.38 16.03 -10.87
C ILE A 498 -13.18 17.17 -11.50
N ARG A 499 -12.56 18.34 -11.68
CA ARG A 499 -13.17 19.50 -12.33
C ARG A 499 -13.65 19.20 -13.76
N ARG A 500 -12.90 18.43 -14.55
CA ARG A 500 -13.26 18.11 -15.95
C ARG A 500 -14.29 17.00 -16.09
N THR A 501 -14.39 16.12 -15.10
CA THR A 501 -15.22 14.90 -15.18
C THR A 501 -16.54 15.01 -14.44
N SER A 502 -16.65 15.95 -13.51
CA SER A 502 -17.87 16.19 -12.73
C SER A 502 -18.67 17.33 -13.38
N THR A 503 -19.99 17.15 -13.50
CA THR A 503 -20.87 18.15 -14.12
C THR A 503 -21.15 19.31 -13.15
N GLU A 504 -21.39 18.97 -11.89
CA GLU A 504 -21.64 19.91 -10.79
C GLU A 504 -21.12 19.27 -9.51
N ILE A 505 -20.46 20.05 -8.65
CA ILE A 505 -19.90 19.54 -7.39
C ILE A 505 -20.57 20.32 -6.25
N ASP A 506 -21.39 19.61 -5.47
CA ASP A 506 -21.93 20.15 -4.22
C ASP A 506 -21.01 19.84 -3.02
N LYS A 507 -21.39 20.33 -1.84
CA LYS A 507 -20.58 20.21 -0.62
C LYS A 507 -20.28 18.75 -0.27
N GLU A 508 -21.28 17.87 -0.37
CA GLU A 508 -21.15 16.46 0.01
C GLU A 508 -20.22 15.70 -0.94
N MET A 509 -20.49 15.80 -2.25
CA MET A 509 -19.66 15.17 -3.29
C MET A 509 -18.21 15.69 -3.20
N PHE A 510 -18.03 16.99 -3.00
CA PHE A 510 -16.70 17.57 -2.82
C PHE A 510 -15.96 16.94 -1.65
N LEU A 511 -16.59 16.86 -0.47
CA LEU A 511 -15.95 16.33 0.72
C LEU A 511 -15.54 14.87 0.54
N GLN A 512 -16.38 14.06 -0.11
CA GLN A 512 -16.07 12.65 -0.42
C GLN A 512 -14.86 12.54 -1.35
N LEU A 513 -14.86 13.27 -2.47
CA LEU A 513 -13.77 13.24 -3.45
C LEU A 513 -12.47 13.84 -2.89
N TYR A 514 -12.55 14.99 -2.23
CA TYR A 514 -11.39 15.69 -1.69
C TYR A 514 -10.70 14.87 -0.61
N LYS A 515 -11.45 14.36 0.38
CA LYS A 515 -10.89 13.61 1.50
C LYS A 515 -10.32 12.25 1.08
N SER A 516 -10.86 11.64 0.02
CA SER A 516 -10.48 10.29 -0.41
C SER A 516 -9.40 10.27 -1.50
N LEU A 517 -9.35 11.29 -2.37
CA LEU A 517 -8.43 11.29 -3.53
C LEU A 517 -7.34 12.36 -3.46
N ILE A 518 -7.65 13.57 -2.97
CA ILE A 518 -6.71 14.69 -3.01
C ILE A 518 -5.91 14.76 -1.72
N ARG A 519 -6.60 14.84 -0.59
CA ARG A 519 -6.01 15.07 0.73
C ARG A 519 -4.96 14.02 1.14
N PRO A 520 -5.11 12.71 0.84
CA PRO A 520 -4.09 11.71 1.19
C PRO A 520 -2.70 12.03 0.61
N HIS A 521 -2.64 12.60 -0.60
CA HIS A 521 -1.36 13.02 -1.20
C HIS A 521 -0.71 14.21 -0.50
N LEU A 522 -1.48 15.01 0.23
CA LEU A 522 -1.00 16.20 0.95
C LEU A 522 -0.67 15.91 2.42
N GLU A 523 -1.05 14.75 2.94
CA GLU A 523 -0.95 14.43 4.39
C GLU A 523 -0.16 13.16 4.69
N TYR A 524 0.06 12.27 3.71
CA TYR A 524 0.86 11.06 3.93
C TYR A 524 2.25 11.40 4.46
N ALA A 525 2.63 10.80 5.61
CA ALA A 525 3.90 10.99 6.29
C ALA A 525 4.26 12.47 6.58
N VAL A 526 3.26 13.35 6.78
CA VAL A 526 3.53 14.79 6.94
C VAL A 526 4.34 15.16 8.17
N SER A 527 4.35 14.30 9.19
CA SER A 527 5.26 14.44 10.34
C SER A 527 6.73 14.23 9.99
N VAL A 528 7.05 13.65 8.83
CA VAL A 528 8.44 13.52 8.35
C VAL A 528 8.85 14.79 7.59
N TRP A 529 8.14 15.11 6.51
CA TRP A 529 8.54 16.16 5.57
C TRP A 529 8.08 17.59 5.91
N TYR A 530 7.51 17.78 7.10
CA TYR A 530 6.79 18.97 7.58
C TYR A 530 7.30 20.30 6.97
N PRO A 531 6.47 21.06 6.22
CA PRO A 531 6.89 22.28 5.54
C PRO A 531 7.12 23.41 6.56
N ILE A 532 8.33 23.99 6.54
CA ILE A 532 8.73 25.09 7.43
C ILE A 532 8.63 26.46 6.74
N LEU A 533 9.08 26.55 5.50
CA LEU A 533 9.09 27.82 4.78
C LEU A 533 7.66 28.25 4.41
N LYS A 534 7.34 29.53 4.61
CA LYS A 534 6.02 30.11 4.26
C LYS A 534 5.61 29.79 2.82
N LYS A 535 6.56 29.78 1.87
CA LYS A 535 6.31 29.43 0.46
C LYS A 535 5.80 27.98 0.28
N ASP A 536 6.34 27.04 1.05
CA ASP A 536 6.02 25.62 0.95
C ASP A 536 4.71 25.30 1.67
N ILE A 537 4.48 25.92 2.84
CA ILE A 537 3.20 25.92 3.55
C ILE A 537 2.10 26.42 2.61
N ARG A 538 2.32 27.59 1.98
CA ARG A 538 1.40 28.19 1.02
C ARG A 538 1.17 27.30 -0.20
N ALA A 539 2.20 26.63 -0.72
CA ALA A 539 2.08 25.73 -1.88
C ALA A 539 1.13 24.56 -1.60
N VAL A 540 1.23 23.94 -0.42
CA VAL A 540 0.33 22.87 0.03
C VAL A 540 -1.07 23.41 0.26
N GLU A 541 -1.21 24.52 1.00
CA GLU A 541 -2.50 25.14 1.33
C GLU A 541 -3.26 25.61 0.08
N ASN A 542 -2.54 26.13 -0.93
CA ASN A 542 -3.10 26.56 -2.20
C ASN A 542 -3.84 25.45 -2.96
N VAL A 543 -3.53 24.17 -2.70
CA VAL A 543 -4.29 23.05 -3.28
C VAL A 543 -5.70 23.00 -2.68
N GLN A 544 -5.81 23.07 -1.34
CA GLN A 544 -7.12 23.11 -0.66
C GLN A 544 -7.87 24.40 -1.01
N ARG A 545 -7.18 25.54 -1.04
CA ARG A 545 -7.77 26.84 -1.45
C ARG A 545 -8.37 26.80 -2.85
N ARG A 546 -7.71 26.17 -3.82
CA ARG A 546 -8.25 25.97 -5.17
C ARG A 546 -9.36 24.94 -5.20
N ALA A 547 -9.23 23.86 -4.45
CA ALA A 547 -10.21 22.78 -4.43
C ALA A 547 -11.56 23.26 -3.92
N THR A 548 -11.59 24.03 -2.83
CA THR A 548 -12.82 24.56 -2.23
C THR A 548 -13.60 25.49 -3.16
N LYS A 549 -12.95 26.13 -4.15
CA LYS A 549 -13.63 26.93 -5.19
C LYS A 549 -14.45 26.12 -6.19
N LEU A 550 -14.26 24.79 -6.25
CA LEU A 550 -15.04 23.93 -7.15
C LEU A 550 -16.47 23.72 -6.66
N VAL A 551 -16.73 23.98 -5.37
CA VAL A 551 -18.05 23.79 -4.77
C VAL A 551 -18.98 24.90 -5.22
N LYS A 552 -20.15 24.51 -5.73
CA LYS A 552 -21.19 25.47 -6.14
C LYS A 552 -21.58 26.40 -4.99
N GLY A 553 -21.63 27.69 -5.28
CA GLY A 553 -21.99 28.74 -4.32
C GLY A 553 -20.86 29.18 -3.38
N LEU A 554 -19.68 28.56 -3.43
CA LEU A 554 -18.55 28.93 -2.55
C LEU A 554 -17.43 29.69 -3.27
N LYS A 555 -17.45 29.74 -4.61
CA LYS A 555 -16.36 30.27 -5.44
C LYS A 555 -15.89 31.67 -5.02
N ASP A 556 -16.84 32.55 -4.74
CA ASP A 556 -16.62 33.99 -4.54
C ASP A 556 -16.40 34.36 -3.05
N LEU A 557 -16.61 33.42 -2.13
CA LEU A 557 -16.35 33.63 -0.70
C LEU A 557 -14.84 33.73 -0.39
N GLY A 558 -14.50 34.31 0.75
CA GLY A 558 -13.13 34.26 1.30
C GLY A 558 -12.68 32.82 1.60
N TYR A 559 -11.37 32.55 1.64
CA TYR A 559 -10.89 31.19 1.89
C TYR A 559 -11.32 30.64 3.26
N GLN A 560 -11.18 31.44 4.32
CA GLN A 560 -11.64 31.11 5.66
C GLN A 560 -13.13 30.79 5.71
N GLN A 561 -13.97 31.61 5.07
CA GLN A 561 -15.42 31.37 4.98
C GLN A 561 -15.76 30.07 4.25
N ARG A 562 -15.01 29.73 3.17
CA ARG A 562 -15.17 28.43 2.49
C ARG A 562 -14.81 27.27 3.40
N LEU A 563 -13.72 27.38 4.17
CA LEU A 563 -13.29 26.35 5.11
C LEU A 563 -14.35 26.10 6.19
N PHE A 564 -14.87 27.18 6.78
CA PHE A 564 -15.97 27.12 7.75
C PHE A 564 -17.22 26.46 7.15
N SER A 565 -17.65 26.92 5.96
CA SER A 565 -18.84 26.42 5.24
C SER A 565 -18.77 24.94 4.86
N LEU A 566 -17.56 24.37 4.79
CA LEU A 566 -17.29 22.98 4.44
C LEU A 566 -16.90 22.12 5.65
N GLY A 567 -16.75 22.72 6.84
CA GLY A 567 -16.20 22.03 8.01
C GLY A 567 -14.81 21.45 7.77
N LEU A 568 -14.01 22.10 6.92
CA LEU A 568 -12.64 21.69 6.62
C LEU A 568 -11.66 22.59 7.35
N PRO A 569 -10.84 22.08 8.28
CA PRO A 569 -9.75 22.87 8.82
C PRO A 569 -8.66 23.09 7.77
N SER A 570 -7.83 24.12 7.97
CA SER A 570 -6.63 24.36 7.17
C SER A 570 -5.70 23.15 7.20
N LEU A 571 -4.87 22.99 6.17
CA LEU A 571 -3.88 21.89 6.18
C LEU A 571 -2.81 22.14 7.24
N GLU A 572 -2.51 23.40 7.57
CA GLU A 572 -1.59 23.77 8.66
C GLU A 572 -2.04 23.26 10.02
N TYR A 573 -3.28 23.54 10.41
CA TYR A 573 -3.88 23.01 11.63
C TYR A 573 -3.81 21.48 11.66
N ARG A 574 -4.10 20.84 10.52
CA ARG A 574 -4.10 19.38 10.43
C ARG A 574 -2.70 18.81 10.62
N ARG A 575 -1.64 19.45 10.10
CA ARG A 575 -0.25 19.02 10.31
C ARG A 575 0.15 19.09 11.78
N LYS A 576 -0.11 20.21 12.46
CA LYS A 576 0.10 20.34 13.92
C LYS A 576 -0.63 19.24 14.70
N ARG A 577 -1.88 18.95 14.30
CA ARG A 577 -2.69 17.89 14.90
C ARG A 577 -2.11 16.49 14.66
N TYR A 578 -1.53 16.22 13.49
CA TYR A 578 -0.89 14.93 13.22
C TYR A 578 0.35 14.73 14.08
N ASP A 579 1.19 15.74 14.24
CA ASP A 579 2.39 15.65 15.09
C ASP A 579 2.04 15.29 16.54
N VAL A 580 1.09 16.00 17.13
CA VAL A 580 0.63 15.75 18.51
C VAL A 580 -0.02 14.36 18.66
N ILE A 581 -0.79 13.90 17.66
CA ILE A 581 -1.34 12.55 17.64
C ILE A 581 -0.23 11.50 17.56
N GLN A 582 0.83 11.76 16.77
CA GLN A 582 1.94 10.84 16.64
C GLN A 582 2.72 10.72 17.95
N VAL A 583 2.92 11.83 18.69
CA VAL A 583 3.50 11.79 20.04
C VAL A 583 2.67 10.93 20.99
N TYR A 584 1.35 11.12 21.04
CA TYR A 584 0.47 10.29 21.89
C TYR A 584 0.60 8.79 21.55
N ARG A 585 0.68 8.44 20.26
CA ARG A 585 0.84 7.04 19.84
C ARG A 585 2.17 6.42 20.27
N ILE A 586 3.25 7.20 20.18
CA ILE A 586 4.59 6.79 20.62
C ILE A 586 4.61 6.59 22.15
N LEU A 587 4.11 7.57 22.92
CA LEU A 587 4.17 7.52 24.38
C LEU A 587 3.25 6.47 25.01
N GLN A 588 2.09 6.20 24.42
CA GLN A 588 1.15 5.17 24.91
C GLN A 588 1.54 3.75 24.50
N GLY A 589 2.71 3.56 23.88
CA GLY A 589 3.19 2.23 23.47
C GLY A 589 2.29 1.54 22.44
N LYS A 590 1.41 2.25 21.72
CA LYS A 590 0.57 1.65 20.66
C LYS A 590 1.37 1.41 19.38
N ASP A 591 2.47 2.16 19.22
CA ASP A 591 3.52 1.90 18.25
C ASP A 591 4.73 1.33 19.05
N ILE A 592 4.67 0.02 19.35
CA ILE A 592 5.34 -0.66 20.49
C ILE A 592 6.89 -0.56 20.54
N ILE A 593 7.57 -0.15 19.47
CA ILE A 593 9.05 -0.24 19.42
C ILE A 593 9.60 0.98 18.70
N VAL A 594 9.40 2.15 19.32
CA VAL A 594 10.14 3.36 18.96
C VAL A 594 11.10 3.60 20.08
N ASN A 595 12.35 3.84 19.70
CA ASN A 595 13.40 4.25 20.61
C ASN A 595 12.85 5.34 21.55
N LYS A 596 12.65 5.00 22.85
CA LYS A 596 12.21 5.98 23.88
C LYS A 596 13.17 7.18 23.94
N GLU A 597 14.35 7.03 23.33
CA GLU A 597 15.34 8.07 23.15
C GLU A 597 14.92 9.20 22.19
N MET A 598 14.05 8.97 21.20
CA MET A 598 13.63 10.05 20.29
C MET A 598 12.80 11.12 21.04
N LEU A 599 11.90 10.70 21.93
CA LEU A 599 11.04 11.58 22.74
C LEU A 599 11.34 11.35 24.24
N LYS A 600 12.40 12.00 24.75
CA LYS A 600 12.78 11.88 26.17
C LYS A 600 11.76 12.57 27.07
N SER A 601 11.33 11.86 28.12
CA SER A 601 10.45 12.39 29.14
C SER A 601 11.22 13.32 30.06
N ASN A 602 10.62 14.44 30.48
CA ASN A 602 11.20 15.31 31.47
C ASN A 602 11.06 14.67 32.87
N THR A 603 12.18 14.44 33.55
CA THR A 603 12.23 13.81 34.88
C THR A 603 12.15 14.82 36.03
N GLU A 604 12.16 16.12 35.74
CA GLU A 604 12.07 17.17 36.76
C GLU A 604 10.68 17.21 37.40
N LYS A 605 10.62 16.92 38.71
CA LYS A 605 9.38 16.94 39.53
C LYS A 605 8.78 18.34 39.72
N ARG A 606 9.44 19.40 39.23
CA ARG A 606 9.06 20.80 39.43
C ARG A 606 8.51 21.42 38.15
N THR A 607 7.32 21.06 37.66
CA THR A 607 6.64 21.97 36.71
C THR A 607 5.11 21.98 36.83
N ARG A 608 4.53 23.18 36.77
CA ARG A 608 3.11 23.43 36.48
C ARG A 608 2.75 22.74 35.15
N GLY A 609 1.77 21.83 35.10
CA GLY A 609 1.34 21.14 33.87
C GLY A 609 1.03 19.65 34.05
N HIS A 610 1.06 18.86 32.97
CA HIS A 610 0.80 17.41 33.01
C HIS A 610 2.08 16.58 33.23
N ASN A 611 1.91 15.31 33.62
CA ASN A 611 2.95 14.35 34.00
C ASN A 611 3.71 13.67 32.83
N LEU A 612 3.37 14.00 31.58
CA LEU A 612 3.92 13.36 30.37
C LEU A 612 4.71 14.36 29.52
N LYS A 613 5.32 15.36 30.14
CA LYS A 613 6.08 16.39 29.44
C LYS A 613 7.35 15.81 28.82
N LEU A 614 7.72 16.37 27.68
CA LEU A 614 8.93 16.05 26.97
C LEU A 614 10.03 17.05 27.30
N GLU A 615 11.26 16.55 27.38
CA GLU A 615 12.48 17.34 27.58
C GLU A 615 12.81 18.12 26.30
N LYS A 616 13.07 19.43 26.43
CA LYS A 616 13.48 20.28 25.32
C LYS A 616 15.00 20.36 25.25
N ARG A 617 15.60 19.66 24.29
CA ARG A 617 17.06 19.67 24.06
C ARG A 617 17.51 20.90 23.28
N HIS A 618 18.76 21.31 23.52
CA HIS A 618 19.42 22.32 22.71
C HIS A 618 19.73 21.77 21.30
N CYS A 619 19.67 22.62 20.29
CA CYS A 619 19.99 22.29 18.91
C CYS A 619 20.67 23.48 18.23
N ARG A 620 21.71 23.22 17.43
CA ARG A 620 22.50 24.27 16.76
C ARG A 620 21.88 24.69 15.42
N LEU A 621 21.40 23.73 14.64
CA LEU A 621 20.94 23.90 13.27
C LEU A 621 19.41 23.91 13.21
N ASP A 622 18.87 24.74 12.31
CA ASP A 622 17.43 24.79 12.04
C ASP A 622 16.87 23.46 11.55
N ILE A 623 17.66 22.62 10.87
CA ILE A 623 17.24 21.29 10.42
C ILE A 623 16.88 20.40 11.63
N ARG A 624 17.71 20.42 12.69
CA ARG A 624 17.45 19.68 13.93
C ARG A 624 16.30 20.29 14.71
N LYS A 625 16.27 21.62 14.83
CA LYS A 625 15.16 22.36 15.49
C LYS A 625 13.80 22.04 14.89
N ASN A 626 13.74 21.89 13.57
CA ASN A 626 12.52 21.60 12.82
C ASN A 626 12.24 20.10 12.68
N ASN A 627 13.10 19.22 13.18
CA ASN A 627 12.83 17.78 13.22
C ASN A 627 11.65 17.49 14.17
N PHE A 628 10.95 16.38 13.92
CA PHE A 628 9.73 16.00 14.64
C PHE A 628 9.94 15.96 16.16
N SER A 629 11.03 15.34 16.60
CA SER A 629 11.34 15.14 18.03
C SER A 629 11.51 16.45 18.80
N ILE A 630 11.91 17.54 18.14
CA ILE A 630 12.13 18.85 18.75
C ILE A 630 10.93 19.78 18.56
N ARG A 631 10.43 19.91 17.32
CA ARG A 631 9.38 20.90 17.00
C ARG A 631 8.06 20.64 17.70
N VAL A 632 7.75 19.38 18.03
CA VAL A 632 6.46 19.00 18.61
C VAL A 632 6.37 19.32 20.10
N ILE A 633 7.51 19.46 20.79
CA ILE A 633 7.62 19.53 22.25
C ILE A 633 6.74 20.64 22.82
N ASN A 634 6.82 21.86 22.28
CA ASN A 634 6.04 23.00 22.80
C ASN A 634 4.53 22.76 22.65
N ASN A 635 4.11 22.18 21.52
CA ASN A 635 2.69 21.90 21.26
C ASN A 635 2.17 20.75 22.13
N TRP A 636 3.03 19.79 22.49
CA TRP A 636 2.69 18.69 23.39
C TRP A 636 2.62 19.15 24.84
N ASN A 637 3.67 19.82 25.31
CA ASN A 637 3.80 20.26 26.70
C ASN A 637 2.78 21.33 27.12
N SER A 638 2.16 22.02 26.14
CA SER A 638 1.07 22.98 26.40
C SER A 638 -0.31 22.33 26.53
N LEU A 639 -0.44 21.02 26.26
CA LEU A 639 -1.71 20.33 26.39
C LEU A 639 -2.11 20.15 27.86
N PRO A 640 -3.41 20.25 28.18
CA PRO A 640 -3.89 20.05 29.53
C PRO A 640 -3.95 18.56 29.89
N TYR A 641 -3.84 18.26 31.18
CA TYR A 641 -3.80 16.90 31.73
C TYR A 641 -4.88 15.96 31.17
N TYR A 642 -6.12 16.42 31.07
CA TYR A 642 -7.26 15.62 30.58
C TYR A 642 -7.17 15.24 29.09
N VAL A 643 -6.38 15.96 28.30
CA VAL A 643 -6.11 15.59 26.90
C VAL A 643 -5.06 14.49 26.87
N VAL A 644 -3.94 14.71 27.58
CA VAL A 644 -2.76 13.85 27.48
C VAL A 644 -2.97 12.47 28.11
N ASN A 645 -3.73 12.40 29.20
CA ASN A 645 -4.06 11.15 29.91
C ASN A 645 -5.31 10.44 29.38
N ALA A 646 -5.75 10.73 28.16
CA ALA A 646 -6.83 9.95 27.54
C ALA A 646 -6.41 8.48 27.35
N GLU A 647 -7.28 7.53 27.71
CA GLU A 647 -6.98 6.08 27.68
C GLU A 647 -6.89 5.54 26.24
N THR A 648 -7.76 6.07 25.37
CA THR A 648 -7.84 5.65 23.97
C THR A 648 -7.43 6.75 23.01
N LEU A 649 -6.93 6.34 21.84
CA LEU A 649 -6.58 7.28 20.76
C LEU A 649 -7.81 8.09 20.29
N ASN A 650 -9.01 7.51 20.39
CA ASN A 650 -10.25 8.18 20.00
C ASN A 650 -10.66 9.24 21.04
N GLN A 651 -10.56 8.92 22.33
CA GLN A 651 -10.74 9.90 23.40
C GLN A 651 -9.71 11.04 23.27
N PHE A 652 -8.43 10.72 23.07
CA PHE A 652 -7.38 11.72 22.86
C PHE A 652 -7.73 12.69 21.72
N LYS A 653 -8.12 12.15 20.55
CA LYS A 653 -8.53 12.94 19.39
C LYS A 653 -9.73 13.83 19.68
N SER A 654 -10.69 13.35 20.48
CA SER A 654 -11.88 14.09 20.86
C SER A 654 -11.54 15.23 21.82
N SER A 655 -10.79 14.94 22.90
CA SER A 655 -10.33 15.92 23.88
C SER A 655 -9.46 17.00 23.24
N LEU A 656 -8.55 16.60 22.33
CA LEU A 656 -7.73 17.53 21.56
C LEU A 656 -8.59 18.45 20.68
N ASN A 657 -9.60 17.92 20.00
CA ASN A 657 -10.52 18.74 19.19
C ASN A 657 -11.33 19.73 20.03
N LYS A 658 -11.68 19.37 21.26
CA LYS A 658 -12.37 20.25 22.22
C LYS A 658 -11.44 21.37 22.70
N PHE A 659 -10.21 21.02 23.06
CA PHE A 659 -9.20 21.99 23.49
C PHE A 659 -8.83 22.96 22.36
N TRP A 660 -8.55 22.44 21.16
CA TRP A 660 -8.23 23.22 19.98
C TRP A 660 -9.47 23.71 19.21
N LYS A 661 -10.61 23.90 19.88
CA LYS A 661 -11.83 24.38 19.22
C LYS A 661 -11.60 25.73 18.55
N ASN A 662 -10.87 26.62 19.24
CA ASN A 662 -10.58 28.01 18.87
C ASN A 662 -9.13 28.23 18.45
N GLU A 663 -8.39 27.17 18.11
CA GLU A 663 -7.02 27.27 17.60
C GLU A 663 -6.98 28.18 16.37
N GLU A 664 -6.16 29.23 16.41
CA GLU A 664 -6.15 30.31 15.40
C GLU A 664 -5.98 29.78 13.98
N THR A 665 -5.04 28.84 13.81
CA THR A 665 -4.72 28.25 12.51
C THR A 665 -5.83 27.37 11.93
N LYS A 666 -6.88 27.02 12.70
CA LYS A 666 -7.91 26.04 12.30
C LYS A 666 -8.64 26.44 11.02
N PHE A 667 -9.02 27.70 10.88
CA PHE A 667 -9.65 28.22 9.67
C PHE A 667 -8.89 29.41 9.06
N ASN A 668 -7.82 29.87 9.70
CA ASN A 668 -6.97 30.96 9.21
C ASN A 668 -5.49 30.53 9.17
N PRO A 669 -5.01 29.91 8.07
CA PRO A 669 -3.61 29.49 7.97
C PRO A 669 -2.67 30.69 7.92
N SER A 670 -1.53 30.60 8.60
CA SER A 670 -0.57 31.69 8.85
C SER A 670 0.20 32.16 7.60
N CYS A 671 0.03 31.45 6.48
CA CYS A 671 0.80 31.68 5.26
C CYS A 671 0.25 32.78 4.34
N TYR A 672 -0.85 33.44 4.71
CA TYR A 672 -1.50 34.48 3.91
C TYR A 672 -1.51 35.84 4.60
#